data_AF-A0A9D5HJD1-F1
#
_entry.id   AF-A0A9D5HJD1-F1
#
_cell.length_a   1.000
_cell.length_b   1.000
_cell.length_c   1.000
_cell.angle_alpha   90.00
_cell.angle_beta   90.00
_cell.angle_gamma   90.00
#
_symmetry.space_group_name_H-M   'P 1'
#
loop_
_entity.id
_entity.type
_entity.pdbx_description
1 polymer ?
#
loop_
_entity_poly.entity_id
_entity_poly.type
_entity_poly.pdbx_seq_one_letter_code
_entity_poly.pdbx_strand_id
1 'polypeptide(L)'
;MIPLAIHGPQRRHLLDFIVLTLYQQVGVLPMDESKVVMKGRLGPGMMITVDLESGQVYENTEVKKIVASSNPYKKWLIENMRTIKPVNFLSSTAMDNETILRHQQAFGYSSEDVQMVIETMAAQGKEPTFCMGDDIPLAVLSQKPHMLYDYFKQRFAQVTNPAIDPLREGLVMSLRSILVILSSPVLNEGELDALMKDHHLNPQVLHTFFDIQKGIHGSIDKAIKQLCEAADDAVRNGSQLLVLSDRSEELNGLRMSASIVADTAQCFSTHQFACLIGYGASAVCPYLALETCRQWRLSTKTVNLMRNGKMPTVTIEQAQRNFCKAVKSGLLKILSKMGISLLSSYCGAQIFEIYGLGQEIVDLAFCGSVSKIGGLSLDELARESLSFWVKAFSEDTAKRLENFGFIQHRPGGEYHGNNPEMSKLLHKAVRQKNESAYSIYQQHLANRPVNVLRDLLEFRSDRPSIPVAIAIAMNRLGGKSNTGEGGEDPIRWSPLTDVVDGYSPTLPHLKGLQNGDTATSAIKQVASGRFGVTPTFLVNADQLEIKIAQGAKPGEGGQLPGKKVNPKAKVSVKLVAEAGIGTVASGVAKGNADIIQISGHDGGTGASPREELRARFPGVPGDLVNYFLYVAEEVRGMLAQLGYEKLDDIIGRTDLFTPRHISLVKTQQLDLSYILSSAGLPKWSSTQIRNQEVHSNGPVLDDILLSDPEISEAIEHEKEVAKSIKIYNVDRAVCGRIAGVIAKKYGDRGFAGQLNITFTGSAGQSFGCFLTPGMNVRLVGEANDYVGKGMAGGELVVAPVENTGFCPEDATIVGNTCLYGATGGQIFVRGKAGERFAVRNSLAQAVVEGTGDHCCIGNDFICTSCQMMFINFVDGIIQNSSCSVNKEIVRIQRVNAPAGQMQLKSLIEAHVEKTGSIKGATILNEWEAYLPLFWQLVPPSEEDTPEACAEVLKVDAGKVTLQSA
;
A
#
# COMPACT_ATOMS: atom_id res chain seq x y z
N MET A 1 15.04 -14.68 -1.84
CA MET A 1 14.78 -16.01 -1.26
C MET A 1 16.01 -16.45 -0.45
N ILE A 2 16.01 -17.61 0.20
CA ILE A 2 17.23 -18.43 0.36
C ILE A 2 16.98 -19.80 -0.28
N PRO A 3 17.27 -19.98 -1.59
CA PRO A 3 17.34 -21.29 -2.21
C PRO A 3 18.38 -22.21 -1.54
N LEU A 4 18.12 -23.51 -1.67
CA LEU A 4 18.83 -24.60 -1.03
C LEU A 4 19.21 -25.68 -2.06
N ALA A 5 20.42 -26.22 -1.95
CA ALA A 5 20.76 -27.51 -2.55
C ALA A 5 21.40 -28.46 -1.52
N ILE A 6 21.05 -29.75 -1.62
CA ILE A 6 21.68 -30.86 -0.88
C ILE A 6 22.42 -31.74 -1.87
N HIS A 7 23.70 -32.01 -1.60
CA HIS A 7 24.51 -32.96 -2.37
C HIS A 7 24.53 -34.34 -1.75
N GLY A 8 24.53 -35.36 -2.62
CA GLY A 8 24.86 -36.72 -2.24
C GLY A 8 26.35 -36.89 -1.86
N PRO A 9 26.73 -38.04 -1.29
CA PRO A 9 28.07 -38.27 -0.75
C PRO A 9 29.17 -38.07 -1.79
N GLN A 10 30.00 -37.04 -1.61
CA GLN A 10 31.16 -36.80 -2.47
C GLN A 10 32.43 -37.45 -1.92
N ARG A 11 32.94 -38.47 -2.63
CA ARG A 11 34.22 -39.13 -2.32
C ARG A 11 35.41 -38.22 -2.57
N ARG A 12 36.00 -37.70 -1.50
CA ARG A 12 37.42 -37.30 -1.45
C ARG A 12 38.09 -38.04 -0.30
N HIS A 13 39.16 -38.78 -0.62
CA HIS A 13 40.02 -39.48 0.34
C HIS A 13 39.26 -40.33 1.39
N LEU A 14 38.54 -41.36 0.91
CA LEU A 14 37.88 -42.40 1.74
C LEU A 14 36.78 -41.93 2.71
N LEU A 15 36.31 -40.69 2.61
CA LEU A 15 35.15 -40.19 3.33
C LEU A 15 34.06 -39.71 2.36
N ASP A 16 32.81 -39.94 2.77
CA ASP A 16 31.59 -39.59 2.05
C ASP A 16 30.93 -38.38 2.75
N PHE A 17 30.89 -37.22 2.07
CA PHE A 17 30.38 -35.96 2.65
C PHE A 17 29.09 -35.48 1.99
N ILE A 18 28.09 -35.12 2.81
CA ILE A 18 26.95 -34.28 2.40
C ILE A 18 27.41 -32.83 2.38
N VAL A 19 27.07 -32.09 1.33
CA VAL A 19 27.30 -30.63 1.24
C VAL A 19 25.95 -29.92 1.17
N LEU A 20 25.75 -28.97 2.09
CA LEU A 20 24.59 -28.08 2.12
C LEU A 20 24.99 -26.69 1.61
N THR A 21 24.28 -26.16 0.62
CA THR A 21 24.49 -24.77 0.17
C THR A 21 23.21 -23.96 0.26
N LEU A 22 23.27 -22.87 1.01
CA LEU A 22 22.20 -21.89 1.21
C LEU A 22 22.71 -20.51 0.74
N TYR A 23 22.04 -19.93 -0.26
CA TYR A 23 22.42 -18.64 -0.85
C TYR A 23 21.19 -17.78 -1.08
N GLN A 24 21.35 -16.46 -1.21
CA GLN A 24 20.21 -15.54 -1.47
C GLN A 24 19.58 -15.74 -2.87
N GLN A 25 20.32 -16.37 -3.79
CA GLN A 25 20.00 -16.59 -5.20
C GLN A 25 20.53 -17.96 -5.65
N VAL A 26 19.92 -18.56 -6.69
CA VAL A 26 20.45 -19.76 -7.35
C VAL A 26 21.61 -19.41 -8.28
N GLY A 27 22.38 -20.40 -8.74
CA GLY A 27 23.53 -20.20 -9.65
C GLY A 27 24.77 -19.52 -9.07
N VAL A 28 24.89 -19.37 -7.73
CA VAL A 28 26.03 -18.67 -7.10
C VAL A 28 27.33 -19.48 -7.15
N LEU A 29 27.24 -20.81 -7.10
CA LEU A 29 28.36 -21.72 -7.32
C LEU A 29 28.10 -22.59 -8.55
N PRO A 30 29.12 -22.88 -9.38
CA PRO A 30 29.00 -23.85 -10.46
C PRO A 30 28.89 -25.26 -9.86
N MET A 31 27.75 -25.92 -10.08
CA MET A 31 27.47 -27.26 -9.58
C MET A 31 27.30 -28.27 -10.70
N ASP A 32 27.62 -29.52 -10.39
CA ASP A 32 27.32 -30.68 -11.23
C ASP A 32 25.92 -31.19 -10.87
N GLU A 33 24.95 -30.92 -11.74
CA GLU A 33 23.53 -31.26 -11.53
C GLU A 33 23.29 -32.77 -11.36
N SER A 34 24.18 -33.63 -11.86
CA SER A 34 24.12 -35.09 -11.64
C SER A 34 24.43 -35.50 -10.19
N LYS A 35 25.01 -34.58 -9.40
CA LYS A 35 25.39 -34.78 -7.99
C LYS A 35 24.55 -33.96 -7.00
N VAL A 36 23.54 -33.22 -7.49
CA VAL A 36 22.55 -32.55 -6.65
C VAL A 36 21.42 -33.54 -6.38
N VAL A 37 21.16 -33.86 -5.11
CA VAL A 37 20.12 -34.82 -4.70
C VAL A 37 18.78 -34.12 -4.41
N MET A 38 18.82 -32.86 -3.99
CA MET A 38 17.63 -32.05 -3.77
C MET A 38 17.89 -30.57 -4.08
N LYS A 39 16.92 -29.90 -4.72
CA LYS A 39 16.84 -28.43 -4.82
C LYS A 39 15.56 -27.94 -4.14
N GLY A 40 15.70 -27.10 -3.11
CA GLY A 40 14.60 -26.62 -2.28
C GLY A 40 14.66 -25.12 -2.00
N ARG A 41 13.77 -24.66 -1.14
CA ARG A 41 13.65 -23.26 -0.70
C ARG A 41 13.00 -23.19 0.68
N LEU A 42 13.33 -22.16 1.45
CA LEU A 42 12.63 -21.86 2.71
C LEU A 42 11.43 -20.92 2.45
N GLY A 43 10.22 -21.43 2.68
CA GLY A 43 8.98 -20.63 2.69
C GLY A 43 8.74 -19.88 4.01
N PRO A 44 7.60 -19.19 4.16
CA PRO A 44 7.27 -18.40 5.35
C PRO A 44 7.41 -19.17 6.67
N GLY A 45 8.30 -18.69 7.55
CA GLY A 45 8.54 -19.31 8.86
C GLY A 45 9.11 -20.73 8.80
N MET A 46 9.69 -21.16 7.66
CA MET A 46 10.40 -22.44 7.55
C MET A 46 11.84 -22.35 8.05
N MET A 47 12.39 -23.49 8.45
CA MET A 47 13.77 -23.63 8.93
C MET A 47 14.41 -24.90 8.36
N ILE A 48 15.73 -24.94 8.31
CA ILE A 48 16.54 -26.14 8.09
C ILE A 48 17.75 -26.03 9.02
N THR A 49 18.20 -27.16 9.57
CA THR A 49 19.37 -27.20 10.46
C THR A 49 20.28 -28.37 10.12
N VAL A 50 21.58 -28.20 10.29
CA VAL A 50 22.55 -29.31 10.24
C VAL A 50 23.08 -29.52 11.65
N ASP A 51 23.01 -30.77 12.13
CA ASP A 51 23.79 -31.20 13.28
C ASP A 51 25.21 -31.54 12.81
N LEU A 52 26.20 -30.81 13.33
CA LEU A 52 27.60 -30.97 12.96
C LEU A 52 28.27 -32.16 13.66
N GLU A 53 27.67 -32.73 14.72
CA GLU A 53 28.19 -33.90 15.43
C GLU A 53 27.72 -35.21 14.80
N SER A 54 26.42 -35.34 14.49
CA SER A 54 25.89 -36.52 13.79
C SER A 54 25.96 -36.43 12.26
N GLY A 55 26.21 -35.25 11.69
CA GLY A 55 26.20 -34.99 10.26
C GLY A 55 24.78 -34.98 9.63
N GLN A 56 23.73 -35.04 10.44
CA GLN A 56 22.35 -35.09 9.95
C GLN A 56 21.82 -33.70 9.56
N VAL A 57 21.03 -33.67 8.48
CA VAL A 57 20.28 -32.49 8.05
C VAL A 57 18.82 -32.71 8.45
N TYR A 58 18.24 -31.77 9.19
CA TYR A 58 16.83 -31.82 9.61
C TYR A 58 16.02 -30.74 8.89
N GLU A 59 14.91 -31.17 8.28
CA GLU A 59 14.00 -30.27 7.58
C GLU A 59 12.97 -29.63 8.52
N ASN A 60 12.28 -28.59 8.02
CA ASN A 60 11.33 -27.73 8.73
C ASN A 60 10.40 -28.48 9.70
N THR A 61 9.81 -29.60 9.26
CA THR A 61 8.84 -30.37 10.06
C THR A 61 9.54 -31.13 11.19
N GLU A 62 10.75 -31.62 10.97
CA GLU A 62 11.55 -32.38 11.94
C GLU A 62 12.11 -31.44 13.01
N VAL A 63 12.71 -30.31 12.60
CA VAL A 63 13.17 -29.25 13.51
C VAL A 63 12.03 -28.78 14.42
N LYS A 64 10.85 -28.50 13.84
CA LYS A 64 9.67 -28.10 14.62
C LYS A 64 9.17 -29.22 15.54
N LYS A 65 9.21 -30.48 15.12
CA LYS A 65 8.84 -31.64 15.94
C LYS A 65 9.79 -31.86 17.11
N ILE A 66 11.10 -31.74 16.90
CA ILE A 66 12.14 -31.83 17.95
C ILE A 66 11.91 -30.73 18.99
N VAL A 67 11.82 -29.47 18.56
CA VAL A 67 11.57 -28.32 19.45
C VAL A 67 10.25 -28.48 20.21
N ALA A 68 9.15 -28.82 19.54
CA ALA A 68 7.84 -29.00 20.16
C ALA A 68 7.75 -30.21 21.11
N SER A 69 8.67 -31.19 20.99
CA SER A 69 8.74 -32.35 21.88
C SER A 69 9.63 -32.14 23.10
N SER A 70 10.44 -31.06 23.13
CA SER A 70 11.37 -30.77 24.22
C SER A 70 10.69 -30.53 25.58
N ASN A 71 9.46 -30.01 25.57
CA ASN A 71 8.70 -29.64 26.76
C ASN A 71 7.20 -29.92 26.54
N PRO A 72 6.40 -30.13 27.60
CA PRO A 72 4.98 -30.44 27.49
C PRO A 72 4.13 -29.17 27.25
N TYR A 73 4.47 -28.36 26.22
CA TYR A 73 3.85 -27.06 25.96
C TYR A 73 2.31 -27.09 25.95
N LYS A 74 1.69 -28.11 25.34
CA LYS A 74 0.23 -28.28 25.33
C LYS A 74 -0.36 -28.37 26.74
N LYS A 75 0.33 -29.03 27.68
CA LYS A 75 -0.08 -29.14 29.08
C LYS A 75 0.00 -27.78 29.76
N TRP A 76 1.14 -27.09 29.67
CA TRP A 76 1.33 -25.76 30.24
C TRP A 76 0.31 -24.74 29.73
N LEU A 77 -0.01 -24.78 28.42
CA LEU A 77 -1.04 -23.93 27.83
C LEU A 77 -2.42 -24.25 28.41
N ILE A 78 -2.83 -25.52 28.52
CA ILE A 78 -4.13 -25.89 29.10
C ILE A 78 -4.23 -25.50 30.58
N GLU A 79 -3.15 -25.62 31.34
CA GLU A 79 -3.14 -25.36 32.80
C GLU A 79 -3.05 -23.88 33.16
N ASN A 80 -2.46 -23.03 32.31
CA ASN A 80 -2.17 -21.63 32.65
C ASN A 80 -2.84 -20.59 31.73
N MET A 81 -3.34 -20.96 30.54
CA MET A 81 -3.93 -20.02 29.59
C MET A 81 -5.33 -19.57 30.03
N ARG A 82 -5.47 -18.28 30.31
CA ARG A 82 -6.75 -17.62 30.56
C ARG A 82 -7.28 -16.97 29.28
N THR A 83 -8.43 -17.42 28.82
CA THR A 83 -9.16 -16.84 27.67
C THR A 83 -10.51 -16.35 28.14
N ILE A 84 -10.85 -15.08 27.87
CA ILE A 84 -12.16 -14.53 28.20
C ILE A 84 -13.17 -14.96 27.15
N LYS A 85 -14.33 -15.43 27.61
CA LYS A 85 -15.47 -15.75 26.75
C LYS A 85 -16.13 -14.44 26.31
N PRO A 86 -16.41 -14.22 25.01
CA PRO A 86 -17.08 -13.02 24.54
C PRO A 86 -18.41 -12.80 25.26
N VAL A 87 -18.64 -11.58 25.74
CA VAL A 87 -19.86 -11.19 26.45
C VAL A 87 -20.79 -10.45 25.48
N ASN A 88 -22.11 -10.59 25.66
CA ASN A 88 -23.08 -9.87 24.84
C ASN A 88 -23.00 -8.36 25.07
N PHE A 89 -23.18 -7.59 24.00
CA PHE A 89 -23.28 -6.13 24.06
C PHE A 89 -24.55 -5.69 24.79
N LEU A 90 -24.51 -4.51 25.39
CA LEU A 90 -25.68 -3.93 26.06
C LEU A 90 -26.81 -3.69 25.05
N SER A 91 -28.04 -4.05 25.43
CA SER A 91 -29.24 -3.97 24.59
C SER A 91 -30.06 -2.69 24.79
N SER A 92 -29.79 -1.95 25.87
CA SER A 92 -30.39 -0.65 26.20
C SER A 92 -29.33 0.44 26.30
N THR A 93 -29.75 1.69 26.19
CA THR A 93 -28.95 2.88 26.52
C THR A 93 -28.72 3.00 28.03
N ALA A 94 -27.57 3.52 28.41
CA ALA A 94 -27.19 3.78 29.80
C ALA A 94 -27.29 5.27 30.17
N MET A 95 -27.32 6.16 29.17
CA MET A 95 -27.47 7.61 29.34
C MET A 95 -28.77 8.10 28.71
N ASP A 96 -29.22 9.30 29.09
CA ASP A 96 -30.25 10.02 28.34
C ASP A 96 -29.63 10.92 27.25
N ASN A 97 -30.50 11.53 26.43
CA ASN A 97 -30.08 12.35 25.29
C ASN A 97 -29.34 13.65 25.69
N GLU A 98 -29.54 14.17 26.89
CA GLU A 98 -28.84 15.38 27.35
C GLU A 98 -27.46 15.03 27.91
N THR A 99 -27.40 13.97 28.73
CA THR A 99 -26.18 13.46 29.35
C THR A 99 -25.19 12.97 28.29
N ILE A 100 -25.63 12.15 27.32
CA ILE A 100 -24.71 11.73 26.25
C ILE A 100 -24.22 12.91 25.42
N LEU A 101 -25.08 13.89 25.14
CA LEU A 101 -24.72 15.06 24.34
C LEU A 101 -23.69 15.95 25.06
N ARG A 102 -23.87 16.15 26.37
CA ARG A 102 -22.92 16.86 27.24
C ARG A 102 -21.59 16.11 27.34
N HIS A 103 -21.60 14.80 27.51
CA HIS A 103 -20.37 13.99 27.53
C HIS A 103 -19.66 14.00 26.18
N GLN A 104 -20.38 13.83 25.07
CA GLN A 104 -19.84 13.96 23.71
C GLN A 104 -19.15 15.32 23.51
N GLN A 105 -19.78 16.43 23.92
CA GLN A 105 -19.17 17.76 23.85
C GLN A 105 -17.91 17.88 24.74
N ALA A 106 -17.94 17.36 25.97
CA ALA A 106 -16.83 17.45 26.92
C ALA A 106 -15.60 16.65 26.46
N PHE A 107 -15.82 15.50 25.82
CA PHE A 107 -14.78 14.69 25.17
C PHE A 107 -14.55 15.08 23.69
N GLY A 108 -15.10 16.21 23.24
CA GLY A 108 -14.77 16.85 21.95
C GLY A 108 -15.37 16.25 20.68
N TYR A 109 -16.33 15.33 20.79
CA TYR A 109 -17.03 14.75 19.63
C TYR A 109 -17.72 15.84 18.80
N SER A 110 -17.45 15.86 17.50
CA SER A 110 -18.20 16.69 16.56
C SER A 110 -19.41 15.98 15.96
N SER A 111 -20.27 16.76 15.32
CA SER A 111 -21.34 16.29 14.44
C SER A 111 -20.83 15.50 13.24
N GLU A 112 -19.55 15.62 12.85
CA GLU A 112 -18.95 14.85 11.75
C GLU A 112 -18.45 13.50 12.23
N ASP A 113 -17.82 13.44 13.41
CA ASP A 113 -17.39 12.19 14.05
C ASP A 113 -18.56 11.23 14.23
N VAL A 114 -19.68 11.71 14.78
CA VAL A 114 -20.88 10.89 14.90
C VAL A 114 -21.43 10.54 13.51
N GLN A 115 -21.81 11.52 12.69
CA GLN A 115 -22.62 11.27 11.49
C GLN A 115 -21.87 10.65 10.31
N MET A 116 -20.56 10.89 10.19
CA MET A 116 -19.75 10.38 9.08
C MET A 116 -18.89 9.19 9.50
N VAL A 117 -18.40 9.13 10.74
CA VAL A 117 -17.53 8.03 11.21
C VAL A 117 -18.31 6.96 11.96
N ILE A 118 -18.92 7.29 13.11
CA ILE A 118 -19.57 6.30 13.99
C ILE A 118 -20.85 5.73 13.36
N GLU A 119 -21.73 6.55 12.78
CA GLU A 119 -22.94 6.07 12.07
C GLU A 119 -22.55 5.10 10.94
N THR A 120 -21.51 5.41 10.17
CA THR A 120 -21.02 4.55 9.06
C THR A 120 -20.45 3.23 9.57
N MET A 121 -19.62 3.26 10.61
CA MET A 121 -19.02 2.06 11.20
C MET A 121 -20.07 1.14 11.82
N ALA A 122 -21.04 1.70 12.56
CA ALA A 122 -22.16 0.96 13.14
C ALA A 122 -23.13 0.41 12.07
N ALA A 123 -23.33 1.12 10.97
CA ALA A 123 -24.16 0.70 9.85
C ALA A 123 -23.56 -0.46 9.04
N GLN A 124 -22.29 -0.33 8.62
CA GLN A 124 -21.68 -1.17 7.58
C GLN A 124 -20.65 -2.17 8.10
N GLY A 125 -20.13 -1.97 9.31
CA GLY A 125 -19.00 -2.76 9.83
C GLY A 125 -17.68 -2.50 9.09
N LYS A 126 -17.53 -1.31 8.51
CA LYS A 126 -16.35 -0.81 7.79
C LYS A 126 -16.09 0.65 8.18
N GLU A 127 -14.84 1.11 8.07
CA GLU A 127 -14.51 2.53 8.18
C GLU A 127 -15.13 3.34 7.02
N PRO A 128 -15.44 4.64 7.20
CA PRO A 128 -15.89 5.49 6.10
C PRO A 128 -14.78 5.66 5.04
N THR A 129 -15.18 5.84 3.78
CA THR A 129 -14.28 6.12 2.66
C THR A 129 -14.55 7.52 2.12
N PHE A 130 -13.50 8.33 2.02
CA PHE A 130 -13.53 9.70 1.52
C PHE A 130 -12.63 9.86 0.27
N CYS A 131 -12.57 11.08 -0.27
CA CYS A 131 -11.74 11.41 -1.43
C CYS A 131 -11.19 12.85 -1.31
N MET A 132 -10.35 13.27 -2.26
CA MET A 132 -9.43 14.43 -2.16
C MET A 132 -8.32 14.20 -1.12
N GLY A 133 -7.50 15.24 -0.87
CA GLY A 133 -6.47 15.24 0.17
C GLY A 133 -6.96 15.94 1.44
N ASP A 134 -6.19 15.79 2.52
CA ASP A 134 -6.32 16.57 3.76
C ASP A 134 -5.83 18.01 3.50
N ASP A 135 -6.73 19.00 3.57
CA ASP A 135 -6.46 20.39 3.15
C ASP A 135 -6.84 21.47 4.19
N ILE A 136 -7.18 21.04 5.41
CA ILE A 136 -7.36 21.89 6.60
C ILE A 136 -6.00 22.21 7.24
N PRO A 137 -5.91 23.10 8.26
CA PRO A 137 -4.66 23.36 8.96
C PRO A 137 -4.14 22.13 9.72
N LEU A 138 -2.82 22.06 9.93
CA LEU A 138 -2.28 21.16 10.96
C LEU A 138 -2.90 21.49 12.33
N ALA A 139 -3.10 20.49 13.20
CA ALA A 139 -3.78 20.65 14.49
C ALA A 139 -3.21 21.80 15.35
N VAL A 140 -1.89 22.04 15.32
CA VAL A 140 -1.21 23.15 16.02
C VAL A 140 -1.42 24.54 15.39
N LEU A 141 -1.74 24.59 14.10
CA LEU A 141 -1.98 25.83 13.33
C LEU A 141 -3.48 26.20 13.27
N SER A 142 -4.36 25.21 13.45
CA SER A 142 -5.82 25.33 13.47
C SER A 142 -6.32 26.36 14.49
N GLN A 143 -7.45 27.01 14.15
CA GLN A 143 -8.18 27.92 15.04
C GLN A 143 -9.29 27.21 15.83
N LYS A 144 -9.56 25.93 15.55
CA LYS A 144 -10.54 25.09 16.24
C LYS A 144 -9.83 24.20 17.27
N PRO A 145 -10.49 23.78 18.35
CA PRO A 145 -9.91 22.83 19.29
C PRO A 145 -9.83 21.44 18.62
N HIS A 146 -8.69 20.79 18.79
CA HIS A 146 -8.39 19.45 18.26
C HIS A 146 -8.20 18.44 19.40
N MET A 147 -8.33 17.15 19.09
CA MET A 147 -8.00 16.11 20.06
C MET A 147 -6.49 15.86 20.06
N LEU A 148 -5.94 15.42 21.20
CA LEU A 148 -4.52 15.08 21.33
C LEU A 148 -4.04 14.10 20.23
N TYR A 149 -4.93 13.20 19.79
CA TYR A 149 -4.67 12.27 18.68
C TYR A 149 -4.32 12.94 17.35
N ASP A 150 -4.87 14.11 17.03
CA ASP A 150 -4.75 14.72 15.70
C ASP A 150 -3.31 15.20 15.41
N TYR A 151 -2.53 15.41 16.47
CA TYR A 151 -1.11 15.74 16.46
C TYR A 151 -0.20 14.55 16.10
N PHE A 152 -0.70 13.31 16.16
CA PHE A 152 0.04 12.11 15.80
C PHE A 152 -0.25 11.70 14.36
N LYS A 153 0.78 11.53 13.53
CA LYS A 153 0.65 11.01 12.16
C LYS A 153 1.25 9.60 12.10
N GLN A 154 0.52 8.67 11.47
CA GLN A 154 0.92 7.26 11.38
C GLN A 154 2.14 7.10 10.46
N ARG A 155 3.20 6.45 10.94
CA ARG A 155 4.34 6.07 10.11
C ARG A 155 4.03 4.83 9.27
N PHE A 156 4.76 4.63 8.18
CA PHE A 156 4.49 3.58 7.20
C PHE A 156 5.79 3.07 6.56
N ALA A 157 5.72 1.89 5.95
CA ALA A 157 6.87 1.30 5.26
C ALA A 157 7.01 1.86 3.84
N GLN A 158 8.21 2.33 3.48
CA GLN A 158 8.56 2.68 2.11
C GLN A 158 10.02 2.31 1.79
N VAL A 159 10.20 1.50 0.75
CA VAL A 159 11.49 0.96 0.24
C VAL A 159 12.23 0.00 1.19
N THR A 160 12.40 0.34 2.47
CA THR A 160 13.17 -0.45 3.46
C THR A 160 12.55 -1.81 3.76
N ASN A 161 11.23 -1.87 3.76
CA ASN A 161 10.41 -3.05 4.02
C ASN A 161 9.07 -2.90 3.27
N PRO A 162 8.38 -4.01 2.93
CA PRO A 162 7.05 -3.95 2.34
C PRO A 162 5.97 -3.79 3.40
N ALA A 163 4.84 -3.20 3.00
CA ALA A 163 3.57 -3.35 3.71
C ALA A 163 2.94 -4.73 3.46
N ILE A 164 1.97 -5.11 4.28
CA ILE A 164 1.17 -6.35 4.16
C ILE A 164 -0.24 -6.01 3.64
N ASP A 165 -0.85 -6.92 2.88
CA ASP A 165 -2.27 -6.85 2.50
C ASP A 165 -3.15 -7.35 3.67
N PRO A 166 -3.87 -6.47 4.40
CA PRO A 166 -4.58 -6.84 5.62
C PRO A 166 -5.86 -7.64 5.35
N LEU A 167 -6.28 -7.74 4.09
CA LEU A 167 -7.43 -8.53 3.67
C LEU A 167 -6.97 -9.91 3.21
N ARG A 168 -6.10 -9.97 2.20
CA ARG A 168 -5.72 -11.22 1.52
C ARG A 168 -4.62 -12.00 2.24
N GLU A 169 -3.78 -11.30 3.00
CA GLU A 169 -2.74 -11.90 3.83
C GLU A 169 -3.11 -11.81 5.33
N GLY A 170 -4.35 -11.39 5.66
CA GLY A 170 -4.87 -11.27 7.02
C GLY A 170 -4.79 -12.55 7.88
N LEU A 171 -4.63 -13.73 7.26
CA LEU A 171 -4.38 -15.00 7.94
C LEU A 171 -3.07 -15.00 8.75
N VAL A 172 -2.03 -14.29 8.31
CA VAL A 172 -0.77 -14.17 9.08
C VAL A 172 -0.83 -13.11 10.17
N MET A 173 -1.92 -12.33 10.24
CA MET A 173 -2.06 -11.22 11.16
C MET A 173 -2.83 -11.61 12.44
N SER A 174 -2.59 -10.91 13.54
CA SER A 174 -3.31 -11.18 14.79
C SER A 174 -3.51 -9.95 15.68
N LEU A 175 -4.74 -9.81 16.19
CA LEU A 175 -5.12 -8.81 17.20
C LEU A 175 -5.17 -9.38 18.63
N ARG A 176 -4.53 -10.53 18.88
CA ARG A 176 -4.48 -11.14 20.22
C ARG A 176 -3.58 -10.35 21.16
N SER A 177 -4.03 -10.22 22.41
CA SER A 177 -3.23 -9.76 23.55
C SER A 177 -2.80 -10.95 24.42
N ILE A 178 -1.77 -10.81 25.26
CA ILE A 178 -1.03 -11.96 25.81
C ILE A 178 -1.24 -12.21 27.32
N LEU A 179 -1.20 -11.16 28.17
CA LEU A 179 -1.30 -11.33 29.64
C LEU A 179 -2.65 -11.92 30.09
N VAL A 180 -3.72 -11.59 29.37
CA VAL A 180 -4.94 -12.39 29.25
C VAL A 180 -5.15 -12.59 27.76
N ILE A 181 -5.53 -13.80 27.32
CA ILE A 181 -5.77 -14.03 25.90
C ILE A 181 -7.14 -13.46 25.52
N LEU A 182 -7.10 -12.17 25.20
CA LEU A 182 -8.15 -11.44 24.51
C LEU A 182 -8.09 -11.77 23.02
N SER A 183 -9.26 -12.01 22.41
CA SER A 183 -9.36 -12.24 20.96
C SER A 183 -9.12 -10.96 20.13
N SER A 184 -9.11 -9.80 20.78
CA SER A 184 -9.07 -8.46 20.19
C SER A 184 -8.77 -7.43 21.29
N PRO A 185 -8.14 -6.28 21.00
CA PRO A 185 -7.96 -5.19 21.96
C PRO A 185 -9.24 -4.36 22.16
N VAL A 186 -10.23 -4.44 21.26
CA VAL A 186 -11.51 -3.74 21.43
C VAL A 186 -12.43 -4.58 22.30
N LEU A 187 -12.69 -4.10 23.52
CA LEU A 187 -13.59 -4.68 24.52
C LEU A 187 -14.96 -4.01 24.45
N ASN A 188 -16.02 -4.76 24.75
CA ASN A 188 -17.29 -4.17 25.20
C ASN A 188 -17.37 -4.04 26.73
N GLU A 189 -18.40 -3.36 27.22
CA GLU A 189 -18.56 -3.08 28.65
C GLU A 189 -18.68 -4.36 29.48
N GLY A 190 -19.37 -5.39 28.95
CA GLY A 190 -19.49 -6.71 29.58
C GLY A 190 -18.18 -7.50 29.64
N GLU A 191 -17.30 -7.35 28.64
CA GLU A 191 -15.97 -7.95 28.61
C GLU A 191 -15.00 -7.25 29.59
N LEU A 192 -15.12 -5.92 29.75
CA LEU A 192 -14.43 -5.19 30.81
C LEU A 192 -14.95 -5.59 32.20
N ASP A 193 -16.26 -5.71 32.37
CA ASP A 193 -16.91 -6.20 33.59
C ASP A 193 -16.48 -7.61 33.98
N ALA A 194 -16.08 -8.44 33.01
CA ALA A 194 -15.54 -9.78 33.24
C ALA A 194 -14.07 -9.74 33.66
N LEU A 195 -13.27 -8.84 33.06
CA LEU A 195 -11.90 -8.56 33.50
C LEU A 195 -11.85 -8.04 34.95
N MET A 196 -12.74 -7.11 35.30
CA MET A 196 -12.85 -6.54 36.65
C MET A 196 -13.21 -7.55 37.75
N LYS A 197 -13.64 -8.76 37.38
CA LYS A 197 -14.06 -9.82 38.31
C LYS A 197 -13.07 -11.00 38.39
N ASP A 198 -11.94 -10.99 37.66
CA ASP A 198 -10.89 -12.01 37.83
C ASP A 198 -9.98 -11.67 39.02
N HIS A 199 -10.24 -12.30 40.16
CA HIS A 199 -9.47 -12.14 41.39
C HIS A 199 -7.96 -12.43 41.24
N HIS A 200 -7.53 -13.20 40.23
CA HIS A 200 -6.11 -13.45 40.00
C HIS A 200 -5.40 -12.29 39.30
N LEU A 201 -6.14 -11.45 38.57
CA LEU A 201 -5.60 -10.23 37.97
C LEU A 201 -5.54 -9.07 38.96
N ASN A 202 -6.26 -9.18 40.10
CA ASN A 202 -6.39 -8.15 41.13
C ASN A 202 -6.54 -6.72 40.52
N PRO A 203 -7.57 -6.49 39.70
CA PRO A 203 -7.67 -5.31 38.88
C PRO A 203 -7.93 -4.03 39.69
N GLN A 204 -7.33 -2.91 39.29
CA GLN A 204 -7.54 -1.60 39.90
C GLN A 204 -8.00 -0.58 38.85
N VAL A 205 -8.96 0.28 39.21
CA VAL A 205 -9.55 1.35 38.37
C VAL A 205 -8.99 2.70 38.79
N LEU A 206 -8.72 3.57 37.80
CA LEU A 206 -7.68 4.59 37.90
C LEU A 206 -8.11 5.86 37.16
N HIS A 207 -8.22 6.98 37.87
CA HIS A 207 -8.87 8.15 37.29
C HIS A 207 -7.89 9.07 36.59
N THR A 208 -8.27 9.45 35.36
CA THR A 208 -7.50 10.36 34.52
C THR A 208 -7.95 11.82 34.64
N PHE A 209 -8.86 12.13 35.57
CA PHE A 209 -9.32 13.50 35.83
C PHE A 209 -8.27 14.32 36.59
N PHE A 210 -8.33 15.64 36.41
CA PHE A 210 -7.59 16.61 37.23
C PHE A 210 -8.52 17.77 37.62
N ASP A 211 -8.28 18.34 38.81
CA ASP A 211 -9.15 19.38 39.35
C ASP A 211 -8.76 20.78 38.84
N ILE A 212 -9.56 21.28 37.89
CA ILE A 212 -9.44 22.60 37.28
C ILE A 212 -9.61 23.73 38.30
N GLN A 213 -10.35 23.53 39.41
CA GLN A 213 -10.55 24.56 40.45
C GLN A 213 -9.25 24.91 41.18
N LYS A 214 -8.26 24.01 41.18
CA LYS A 214 -6.92 24.24 41.75
C LYS A 214 -5.99 25.03 40.81
N GLY A 215 -6.48 25.46 39.65
CA GLY A 215 -5.73 26.17 38.61
C GLY A 215 -5.26 25.25 37.48
N ILE A 216 -4.96 25.84 36.33
CA ILE A 216 -4.55 25.10 35.11
C ILE A 216 -3.02 24.91 35.05
N HIS A 217 -2.26 25.89 35.53
CA HIS A 217 -0.81 25.92 35.40
C HIS A 217 -0.12 24.76 36.14
N GLY A 218 0.53 23.87 35.41
CA GLY A 218 1.17 22.65 35.92
C GLY A 218 0.20 21.59 36.44
N SER A 219 -1.11 21.72 36.22
CA SER A 219 -2.09 20.76 36.77
C SER A 219 -2.04 19.41 36.05
N ILE A 220 -1.82 19.39 34.73
CA ILE A 220 -1.60 18.15 33.97
C ILE A 220 -0.28 17.49 34.34
N ASP A 221 0.82 18.24 34.49
CA ASP A 221 2.10 17.68 34.95
C ASP A 221 1.94 16.96 36.30
N LYS A 222 1.31 17.66 37.26
CA LYS A 222 1.02 17.10 38.58
C LYS A 222 0.06 15.91 38.51
N ALA A 223 -1.00 15.97 37.70
CA ALA A 223 -1.96 14.88 37.58
C ALA A 223 -1.35 13.63 36.92
N ILE A 224 -0.52 13.80 35.89
CA ILE A 224 0.25 12.72 35.29
C ILE A 224 1.22 12.14 36.33
N LYS A 225 1.96 12.98 37.07
CA LYS A 225 2.86 12.51 38.13
C LYS A 225 2.14 11.81 39.27
N GLN A 226 0.98 12.29 39.72
CA GLN A 226 0.18 11.61 40.74
C GLN A 226 -0.44 10.31 40.22
N LEU A 227 -0.90 10.28 38.97
CA LEU A 227 -1.29 9.04 38.30
C LEU A 227 -0.10 8.09 38.18
N CYS A 228 1.13 8.59 38.01
CA CYS A 228 2.39 7.84 37.96
C CYS A 228 2.97 7.42 39.33
N GLU A 229 2.67 8.14 40.41
CA GLU A 229 3.05 7.81 41.79
C GLU A 229 2.10 6.80 42.39
N ALA A 230 0.79 7.02 42.19
CA ALA A 230 -0.17 5.92 42.19
C ALA A 230 0.41 4.82 41.30
N ALA A 231 0.91 5.12 40.08
CA ALA A 231 1.46 4.09 39.19
C ALA A 231 2.67 3.29 39.66
N ASP A 232 3.11 3.33 40.91
CA ASP A 232 4.01 2.32 41.42
C ASP A 232 3.44 1.48 42.58
N ASP A 233 2.37 1.90 43.25
CA ASP A 233 1.87 1.25 44.47
C ASP A 233 1.06 -0.05 44.24
N ALA A 234 -0.07 -0.03 43.51
CA ALA A 234 -0.97 -1.20 43.48
C ALA A 234 -0.37 -2.47 42.86
N VAL A 235 0.69 -2.36 42.06
CA VAL A 235 1.40 -3.52 41.50
C VAL A 235 2.58 -3.92 42.36
N ARG A 236 3.17 -3.02 43.16
CA ARG A 236 3.91 -3.44 44.37
C ARG A 236 2.98 -4.20 45.33
N ASN A 237 1.69 -3.85 45.36
CA ASN A 237 0.61 -4.59 46.03
C ASN A 237 0.01 -5.76 45.21
N GLY A 238 0.68 -6.20 44.12
CA GLY A 238 0.34 -7.43 43.40
C GLY A 238 -0.79 -7.37 42.38
N SER A 239 -1.27 -6.19 41.98
CA SER A 239 -2.16 -6.04 40.82
C SER A 239 -1.49 -6.49 39.51
N GLN A 240 -2.23 -7.14 38.62
CA GLN A 240 -1.79 -7.53 37.27
C GLN A 240 -2.62 -6.87 36.17
N LEU A 241 -3.62 -6.06 36.51
CA LEU A 241 -4.47 -5.36 35.55
C LEU A 241 -4.89 -3.98 36.04
N LEU A 242 -4.78 -2.99 35.16
CA LEU A 242 -4.86 -1.58 35.47
C LEU A 242 -5.80 -0.92 34.47
N VAL A 243 -6.92 -0.38 34.95
CA VAL A 243 -7.95 0.25 34.10
C VAL A 243 -7.89 1.75 34.27
N LEU A 244 -7.22 2.42 33.32
CA LEU A 244 -7.27 3.88 33.18
C LEU A 244 -8.66 4.26 32.70
N SER A 245 -9.43 4.98 33.52
CA SER A 245 -10.82 5.33 33.23
C SER A 245 -11.09 6.83 33.34
N ASP A 246 -11.83 7.35 32.36
CA ASP A 246 -12.44 8.69 32.40
C ASP A 246 -13.92 8.66 32.84
N ARG A 247 -14.31 7.62 33.61
CA ARG A 247 -15.56 7.55 34.40
C ARG A 247 -15.36 7.99 35.85
N SER A 248 -16.38 8.62 36.42
CA SER A 248 -16.35 9.34 37.70
C SER A 248 -16.76 8.50 38.95
N GLU A 249 -16.07 7.39 39.24
CA GLU A 249 -16.17 6.67 40.54
C GLU A 249 -14.80 6.08 40.96
N GLU A 250 -14.26 6.50 42.11
CA GLU A 250 -12.84 6.43 42.51
C GLU A 250 -12.17 5.04 42.68
N LEU A 251 -10.86 4.94 42.31
CA LEU A 251 -9.80 4.12 42.93
C LEU A 251 -8.37 4.49 42.42
N ASN A 252 -7.31 3.79 42.89
CA ASN A 252 -5.88 4.07 42.61
C ASN A 252 -5.04 2.81 42.26
N GLY A 253 -3.94 2.95 41.51
CA GLY A 253 -3.14 1.85 40.88
C GLY A 253 -1.69 1.85 41.35
N LEU A 254 -0.61 1.56 40.58
CA LEU A 254 -0.25 0.72 39.40
C LEU A 254 1.21 0.19 39.69
N ARG A 255 2.22 -0.17 38.86
CA ARG A 255 2.43 -0.54 37.43
C ARG A 255 3.26 -1.84 37.24
N MET A 256 4.33 -2.08 38.01
CA MET A 256 5.52 -2.93 37.73
C MET A 256 5.38 -4.48 37.60
N SER A 257 4.32 -4.98 36.96
CA SER A 257 4.15 -6.39 36.47
C SER A 257 2.81 -6.63 35.75
N ALA A 258 2.08 -5.57 35.35
CA ALA A 258 0.67 -5.64 34.96
C ALA A 258 0.38 -5.29 33.47
N SER A 259 -0.85 -5.55 33.03
CA SER A 259 -1.45 -4.99 31.80
C SER A 259 -2.12 -3.63 32.04
N ILE A 260 -2.26 -2.82 31.00
CA ILE A 260 -3.05 -1.57 31.01
C ILE A 260 -4.25 -1.70 30.08
N VAL A 261 -5.43 -1.26 30.51
CA VAL A 261 -6.63 -1.11 29.69
C VAL A 261 -7.13 0.33 29.79
N ALA A 262 -7.50 0.93 28.66
CA ALA A 262 -8.12 2.26 28.63
C ALA A 262 -9.64 2.13 28.51
N ASP A 263 -10.38 2.46 29.56
CA ASP A 263 -11.83 2.60 29.54
C ASP A 263 -12.17 4.08 29.32
N THR A 264 -12.38 4.47 28.07
CA THR A 264 -12.37 5.89 27.68
C THR A 264 -13.54 6.30 26.82
N ALA A 265 -14.06 7.48 27.11
CA ALA A 265 -14.99 8.21 26.28
C ALA A 265 -14.33 8.75 25.01
N GLN A 266 -13.09 9.25 25.05
CA GLN A 266 -12.42 9.87 23.89
C GLN A 266 -11.73 8.85 22.97
N CYS A 267 -12.45 7.77 22.59
CA CYS A 267 -11.98 6.81 21.59
C CYS A 267 -13.15 6.22 20.77
N PHE A 268 -13.19 6.58 19.49
CA PHE A 268 -14.20 6.14 18.52
C PHE A 268 -13.63 5.85 17.12
N SER A 269 -12.52 6.48 16.71
CA SER A 269 -11.92 6.30 15.39
C SER A 269 -10.79 5.26 15.40
N THR A 270 -10.56 4.58 14.27
CA THR A 270 -9.51 3.56 14.11
C THR A 270 -8.10 4.06 14.46
N HIS A 271 -7.86 5.36 14.25
CA HIS A 271 -6.61 6.03 14.59
C HIS A 271 -6.42 6.16 16.11
N GLN A 272 -7.47 6.47 16.87
CA GLN A 272 -7.41 6.66 18.33
C GLN A 272 -7.06 5.35 19.04
N PHE A 273 -7.69 4.22 18.67
CA PHE A 273 -7.29 2.90 19.17
C PHE A 273 -5.83 2.58 18.85
N ALA A 274 -5.36 2.92 17.64
CA ALA A 274 -3.98 2.68 17.25
C ALA A 274 -2.98 3.53 18.04
N CYS A 275 -3.32 4.76 18.42
CA CYS A 275 -2.49 5.59 19.30
C CYS A 275 -2.42 4.97 20.70
N LEU A 276 -3.57 4.70 21.33
CA LEU A 276 -3.62 4.12 22.68
C LEU A 276 -2.81 2.82 22.78
N ILE A 277 -2.97 1.91 21.82
CA ILE A 277 -2.21 0.64 21.80
C ILE A 277 -0.73 0.90 21.46
N GLY A 278 -0.44 1.76 20.49
CA GLY A 278 0.92 2.10 20.09
C GLY A 278 1.77 2.74 21.20
N TYR A 279 1.13 3.35 22.20
CA TYR A 279 1.76 3.88 23.42
C TYR A 279 1.56 3.01 24.67
N GLY A 280 0.98 1.82 24.57
CA GLY A 280 1.06 0.77 25.59
C GLY A 280 -0.25 0.19 26.14
N ALA A 281 -1.42 0.64 25.67
CA ALA A 281 -2.71 0.05 26.07
C ALA A 281 -2.83 -1.40 25.53
N SER A 282 -2.99 -2.36 26.43
CA SER A 282 -3.17 -3.78 26.09
C SER A 282 -4.55 -4.10 25.52
N ALA A 283 -5.55 -3.27 25.85
CA ALA A 283 -6.90 -3.23 25.29
C ALA A 283 -7.58 -1.86 25.57
N VAL A 284 -8.73 -1.61 24.95
CA VAL A 284 -9.52 -0.38 25.05
C VAL A 284 -11.02 -0.71 25.12
N CYS A 285 -11.74 -0.12 26.08
CA CYS A 285 -13.20 -0.12 26.16
C CYS A 285 -13.73 1.28 25.76
N PRO A 286 -14.33 1.43 24.56
CA PRO A 286 -14.73 2.72 24.00
C PRO A 286 -16.17 3.07 24.38
N TYR A 287 -16.46 3.18 25.69
CA TYR A 287 -17.84 3.10 26.19
C TYR A 287 -18.77 4.20 25.65
N LEU A 288 -18.29 5.43 25.47
CA LEU A 288 -19.11 6.52 24.92
C LEU A 288 -19.39 6.33 23.43
N ALA A 289 -18.50 5.67 22.68
CA ALA A 289 -18.76 5.29 21.29
C ALA A 289 -19.81 4.18 21.20
N LEU A 290 -19.78 3.20 22.11
CA LEU A 290 -20.78 2.13 22.17
C LEU A 290 -22.17 2.67 22.58
N GLU A 291 -22.24 3.54 23.59
CA GLU A 291 -23.47 4.26 23.95
C GLU A 291 -23.97 5.13 22.77
N THR A 292 -23.06 5.80 22.03
CA THR A 292 -23.40 6.55 20.81
C THR A 292 -24.01 5.64 19.74
N CYS A 293 -23.48 4.44 19.51
CA CYS A 293 -24.08 3.45 18.61
C CYS A 293 -25.50 3.03 19.06
N ARG A 294 -25.71 2.87 20.37
CA ARG A 294 -27.03 2.52 20.96
C ARG A 294 -28.05 3.64 20.76
N GLN A 295 -27.72 4.89 21.10
CA GLN A 295 -28.59 6.06 20.88
C GLN A 295 -28.89 6.30 19.40
N TRP A 296 -27.88 6.28 18.54
CA TRP A 296 -28.04 6.44 17.10
C TRP A 296 -29.06 5.45 16.53
N ARG A 297 -28.95 4.17 16.94
CA ARG A 297 -29.84 3.10 16.48
C ARG A 297 -31.27 3.28 16.97
N LEU A 298 -31.49 3.83 18.16
CA LEU A 298 -32.81 4.12 18.71
C LEU A 298 -33.44 5.40 18.14
N SER A 299 -32.64 6.30 17.56
CA SER A 299 -33.13 7.58 17.04
C SER A 299 -34.24 7.44 16.00
N THR A 300 -35.25 8.32 16.07
CA THR A 300 -36.41 8.31 15.16
C THR A 300 -36.00 8.47 13.69
N LYS A 301 -34.91 9.22 13.43
CA LYS A 301 -34.26 9.35 12.10
C LYS A 301 -33.86 7.97 11.55
N THR A 302 -33.06 7.21 12.30
CA THR A 302 -32.53 5.90 11.88
C THR A 302 -33.64 4.86 11.77
N VAL A 303 -34.59 4.84 12.70
CA VAL A 303 -35.77 3.96 12.64
C VAL A 303 -36.61 4.21 11.37
N ASN A 304 -36.81 5.49 11.00
CA ASN A 304 -37.53 5.83 9.77
C ASN A 304 -36.73 5.53 8.50
N LEU A 305 -35.40 5.66 8.50
CA LEU A 305 -34.55 5.29 7.36
C LEU A 305 -34.60 3.78 7.09
N MET A 306 -34.54 2.95 8.15
CA MET A 306 -34.69 1.49 8.04
C MET A 306 -36.10 1.10 7.59
N ARG A 307 -37.16 1.69 8.19
CA ARG A 307 -38.56 1.45 7.79
C ARG A 307 -38.82 1.77 6.31
N ASN A 308 -38.18 2.81 5.79
CA ASN A 308 -38.33 3.25 4.40
C ASN A 308 -37.37 2.56 3.42
N GLY A 309 -36.68 1.49 3.82
CA GLY A 309 -35.76 0.73 2.97
C GLY A 309 -34.49 1.49 2.53
N LYS A 310 -34.24 2.69 3.07
CA LYS A 310 -33.07 3.52 2.73
C LYS A 310 -31.80 3.09 3.48
N MET A 311 -31.92 2.11 4.38
CA MET A 311 -30.85 1.61 5.23
C MET A 311 -31.12 0.13 5.59
N PRO A 312 -30.11 -0.75 5.62
CA PRO A 312 -30.27 -2.11 6.10
C PRO A 312 -30.81 -2.17 7.53
N THR A 313 -31.64 -3.17 7.84
CA THR A 313 -32.14 -3.39 9.20
C THR A 313 -31.02 -3.96 10.08
N VAL A 314 -30.57 -3.17 11.05
CA VAL A 314 -29.54 -3.54 12.04
C VAL A 314 -30.21 -3.68 13.42
N THR A 315 -29.69 -4.49 14.34
CA THR A 315 -30.11 -4.53 15.76
C THR A 315 -29.19 -3.68 16.65
N ILE A 316 -29.57 -3.42 17.90
CA ILE A 316 -28.74 -2.63 18.84
C ILE A 316 -27.40 -3.32 19.12
N GLU A 317 -27.41 -4.65 19.33
CA GLU A 317 -26.18 -5.44 19.41
C GLU A 317 -25.40 -5.43 18.09
N GLN A 318 -26.07 -5.58 16.94
CA GLN A 318 -25.39 -5.67 15.65
C GLN A 318 -24.72 -4.34 15.26
N ALA A 319 -25.29 -3.19 15.65
CA ALA A 319 -24.67 -1.88 15.47
C ALA A 319 -23.31 -1.79 16.21
N GLN A 320 -23.27 -2.27 17.46
CA GLN A 320 -22.04 -2.31 18.26
C GLN A 320 -21.05 -3.37 17.75
N ARG A 321 -21.53 -4.57 17.36
CA ARG A 321 -20.69 -5.60 16.68
C ARG A 321 -20.08 -5.09 15.38
N ASN A 322 -20.84 -4.33 14.58
CA ASN A 322 -20.38 -3.69 13.35
C ASN A 322 -19.30 -2.65 13.66
N PHE A 323 -19.54 -1.74 14.61
CA PHE A 323 -18.54 -0.75 15.04
C PHE A 323 -17.24 -1.43 15.47
N CYS A 324 -17.31 -2.42 16.37
CA CYS A 324 -16.13 -3.20 16.80
C CYS A 324 -15.45 -3.97 15.65
N LYS A 325 -16.19 -4.43 14.63
CA LYS A 325 -15.63 -5.04 13.41
C LYS A 325 -14.87 -4.01 12.58
N ALA A 326 -15.44 -2.83 12.36
CA ALA A 326 -14.80 -1.73 11.62
C ALA A 326 -13.47 -1.33 12.28
N VAL A 327 -13.45 -1.20 13.61
CA VAL A 327 -12.23 -0.91 14.36
C VAL A 327 -11.19 -2.03 14.21
N LYS A 328 -11.58 -3.30 14.30
CA LYS A 328 -10.66 -4.44 14.14
C LYS A 328 -10.04 -4.50 12.75
N SER A 329 -10.82 -4.30 11.69
CA SER A 329 -10.30 -4.20 10.31
C SER A 329 -9.39 -2.97 10.12
N GLY A 330 -9.75 -1.82 10.70
CA GLY A 330 -8.92 -0.62 10.64
C GLY A 330 -7.59 -0.75 11.40
N LEU A 331 -7.56 -1.44 12.54
CA LEU A 331 -6.32 -1.76 13.25
C LEU A 331 -5.40 -2.65 12.40
N LEU A 332 -5.93 -3.73 11.80
CA LEU A 332 -5.15 -4.58 10.88
C LEU A 332 -4.56 -3.76 9.73
N LYS A 333 -5.34 -2.86 9.12
CA LYS A 333 -4.88 -1.92 8.08
C LYS A 333 -3.80 -0.96 8.56
N ILE A 334 -3.85 -0.47 9.80
CA ILE A 334 -2.82 0.44 10.35
C ILE A 334 -1.51 -0.33 10.63
N LEU A 335 -1.60 -1.53 11.21
CA LEU A 335 -0.47 -2.44 11.41
C LEU A 335 0.20 -2.81 10.08
N SER A 336 -0.61 -3.13 9.05
CA SER A 336 -0.10 -3.62 7.77
C SER A 336 0.68 -2.55 6.97
N LYS A 337 0.39 -1.25 7.16
CA LYS A 337 1.15 -0.13 6.56
C LYS A 337 2.66 -0.19 6.87
N MET A 338 3.04 -0.68 8.05
CA MET A 338 4.44 -0.84 8.46
C MET A 338 4.96 -2.27 8.23
N GLY A 339 4.13 -3.17 7.68
CA GLY A 339 4.45 -4.59 7.53
C GLY A 339 4.41 -5.37 8.85
N ILE A 340 3.69 -4.87 9.87
CA ILE A 340 3.58 -5.52 11.18
C ILE A 340 2.40 -6.49 11.17
N SER A 341 2.63 -7.78 11.44
CA SER A 341 1.56 -8.79 11.47
C SER A 341 0.85 -8.88 12.82
N LEU A 342 1.55 -8.67 13.94
CA LEU A 342 1.07 -8.95 15.29
C LEU A 342 0.87 -7.68 16.11
N LEU A 343 -0.31 -7.54 16.74
CA LEU A 343 -0.60 -6.43 17.64
C LEU A 343 0.31 -6.40 18.87
N SER A 344 0.75 -7.56 19.36
CA SER A 344 1.76 -7.67 20.43
C SER A 344 3.11 -7.05 20.07
N SER A 345 3.41 -6.89 18.77
CA SER A 345 4.61 -6.22 18.25
C SER A 345 4.38 -4.76 17.86
N TYR A 346 3.12 -4.31 17.89
CA TYR A 346 2.71 -2.91 17.69
C TYR A 346 2.47 -2.19 19.03
N CYS A 347 2.06 -2.93 20.06
CA CYS A 347 1.82 -2.41 21.40
C CYS A 347 3.11 -1.80 21.99
N GLY A 348 3.06 -0.52 22.39
CA GLY A 348 4.23 0.22 22.88
C GLY A 348 5.31 0.52 21.83
N ALA A 349 5.10 0.21 20.55
CA ALA A 349 6.11 0.37 19.49
C ALA A 349 6.18 1.78 18.87
N GLN A 350 5.32 2.71 19.30
CA GLN A 350 5.38 4.15 18.94
C GLN A 350 5.50 4.42 17.42
N ILE A 351 4.66 3.76 16.59
CA ILE A 351 4.70 3.86 15.10
C ILE A 351 4.06 5.17 14.60
N PHE A 352 4.48 6.30 15.17
CA PHE A 352 3.93 7.64 14.94
C PHE A 352 5.04 8.69 14.82
N GLU A 353 4.70 9.82 14.19
CA GLU A 353 5.46 11.07 14.22
C GLU A 353 4.55 12.17 14.77
N ILE A 354 5.11 13.08 15.57
CA ILE A 354 4.39 14.12 16.30
C ILE A 354 4.58 15.47 15.61
N TYR A 355 3.47 16.13 15.29
CA TYR A 355 3.43 17.43 14.62
C TYR A 355 2.71 18.46 15.50
N GLY A 356 3.46 19.13 16.38
CA GLY A 356 2.95 20.26 17.16
C GLY A 356 2.85 20.09 18.67
N LEU A 357 3.52 19.09 19.27
CA LEU A 357 3.70 19.00 20.72
C LEU A 357 5.16 19.33 21.09
N GLY A 358 5.35 20.12 22.13
CA GLY A 358 6.65 20.50 22.67
C GLY A 358 7.38 19.32 23.30
N GLN A 359 8.72 19.41 23.35
CA GLN A 359 9.57 18.30 23.81
C GLN A 359 9.29 17.88 25.26
N GLU A 360 8.85 18.81 26.12
CA GLU A 360 8.36 18.53 27.48
C GLU A 360 7.27 17.44 27.52
N ILE A 361 6.27 17.51 26.64
CA ILE A 361 5.19 16.53 26.56
C ILE A 361 5.73 15.19 26.04
N VAL A 362 6.64 15.24 25.07
CA VAL A 362 7.25 14.05 24.46
C VAL A 362 8.10 13.31 25.50
N ASP A 363 8.96 13.99 26.24
CA ASP A 363 9.84 13.37 27.24
C ASP A 363 9.05 12.81 28.44
N LEU A 364 7.94 13.48 28.84
CA LEU A 364 7.10 13.04 29.95
C LEU A 364 6.22 11.81 29.61
N ALA A 365 5.58 11.80 28.43
CA ALA A 365 4.51 10.84 28.12
C ALA A 365 4.75 9.98 26.87
N PHE A 366 5.61 10.40 25.94
CA PHE A 366 5.80 9.77 24.62
C PHE A 366 7.28 9.54 24.29
N CYS A 367 8.10 9.27 25.32
CA CYS A 367 9.55 9.22 25.22
C CYS A 367 9.99 8.19 24.16
N GLY A 368 10.73 8.67 23.15
CA GLY A 368 11.13 7.91 21.96
C GLY A 368 10.49 8.41 20.66
N SER A 369 9.31 9.04 20.73
CA SER A 369 8.62 9.60 19.57
C SER A 369 9.30 10.84 19.00
N VAL A 370 9.17 11.02 17.69
CA VAL A 370 9.79 12.13 16.96
C VAL A 370 8.85 13.33 16.91
N SER A 371 9.21 14.43 17.59
CA SER A 371 8.67 15.78 17.31
C SER A 371 9.81 16.66 16.80
N LYS A 372 9.71 17.20 15.58
CA LYS A 372 10.78 18.02 14.95
C LYS A 372 10.48 19.50 14.84
N ILE A 373 9.25 19.92 15.16
CA ILE A 373 8.79 21.31 15.05
C ILE A 373 8.38 21.92 16.40
N GLY A 374 8.57 21.20 17.51
CA GLY A 374 8.07 21.62 18.82
C GLY A 374 6.54 21.80 18.81
N GLY A 375 6.06 22.80 19.55
CA GLY A 375 4.64 23.15 19.67
C GLY A 375 4.16 23.18 21.12
N LEU A 376 2.93 22.73 21.38
CA LEU A 376 2.24 22.94 22.65
C LEU A 376 3.06 22.48 23.87
N SER A 377 3.14 23.35 24.87
CA SER A 377 3.55 23.03 26.25
C SER A 377 2.41 22.36 27.04
N LEU A 378 2.70 21.74 28.19
CA LEU A 378 1.69 21.04 28.99
C LEU A 378 0.50 21.95 29.38
N ASP A 379 0.76 23.23 29.69
CA ASP A 379 -0.28 24.23 30.00
C ASP A 379 -1.13 24.62 28.78
N GLU A 380 -0.57 24.56 27.57
CA GLU A 380 -1.29 24.84 26.32
C GLU A 380 -2.21 23.67 25.96
N LEU A 381 -1.73 22.43 26.13
CA LEU A 381 -2.55 21.23 26.00
C LEU A 381 -3.66 21.17 27.07
N ALA A 382 -3.39 21.63 28.29
CA ALA A 382 -4.41 21.75 29.34
C ALA A 382 -5.50 22.76 28.97
N ARG A 383 -5.13 23.91 28.38
CA ARG A 383 -6.06 24.93 27.89
C ARG A 383 -6.89 24.46 26.69
N GLU A 384 -6.30 23.73 25.74
CA GLU A 384 -7.05 23.12 24.64
C GLU A 384 -8.06 22.08 25.17
N SER A 385 -7.61 21.17 26.05
CA SER A 385 -8.45 20.14 26.66
C SER A 385 -9.63 20.74 27.44
N LEU A 386 -9.37 21.83 28.18
CA LEU A 386 -10.39 22.58 28.93
C LEU A 386 -11.43 23.26 28.02
N SER A 387 -11.09 23.62 26.78
CA SER A 387 -12.00 24.33 25.88
C SER A 387 -13.25 23.51 25.54
N PHE A 388 -13.12 22.18 25.40
CA PHE A 388 -14.24 21.26 25.22
C PHE A 388 -15.13 21.19 26.48
N TRP A 389 -14.53 21.08 27.66
CA TRP A 389 -15.24 21.04 28.95
C TRP A 389 -16.00 22.33 29.25
N VAL A 390 -15.36 23.50 29.11
CA VAL A 390 -16.01 24.81 29.31
C VAL A 390 -17.20 24.98 28.38
N LYS A 391 -17.12 24.49 27.14
CA LYS A 391 -18.23 24.54 26.18
C LYS A 391 -19.38 23.62 26.60
N ALA A 392 -19.08 22.37 26.98
CA ALA A 392 -20.07 21.36 27.36
C ALA A 392 -20.84 21.67 28.66
N PHE A 393 -20.20 22.37 29.60
CA PHE A 393 -20.77 22.73 30.91
C PHE A 393 -21.14 24.22 31.03
N SER A 394 -21.26 24.93 29.92
CA SER A 394 -21.79 26.30 29.88
C SER A 394 -23.32 26.34 30.00
N GLU A 395 -23.87 27.44 30.52
CA GLU A 395 -25.33 27.62 30.68
C GLU A 395 -26.10 27.51 29.35
N ASP A 396 -25.50 27.99 28.25
CA ASP A 396 -25.97 27.80 26.87
C ASP A 396 -25.58 26.41 26.30
N THR A 397 -25.76 25.34 27.09
CA THR A 397 -25.42 23.95 26.67
C THR A 397 -26.08 23.63 25.33
N ALA A 398 -25.27 23.42 24.29
CA ALA A 398 -25.76 23.40 22.92
C ALA A 398 -26.62 22.16 22.62
N LYS A 399 -27.86 22.37 22.13
CA LYS A 399 -28.86 21.32 21.81
C LYS A 399 -28.48 20.36 20.65
N ARG A 400 -27.24 20.41 20.18
CA ARG A 400 -26.64 19.53 19.16
C ARG A 400 -25.13 19.62 19.24
N LEU A 401 -24.42 18.60 18.74
CA LEU A 401 -22.98 18.71 18.52
C LEU A 401 -22.66 19.80 17.49
N GLU A 402 -21.53 20.47 17.68
CA GLU A 402 -20.98 21.41 16.71
C GLU A 402 -20.46 20.66 15.48
N ASN A 403 -20.55 21.29 14.31
CA ASN A 403 -19.99 20.76 13.08
C ASN A 403 -18.82 21.66 12.70
N PHE A 404 -17.59 21.22 12.99
CA PHE A 404 -16.40 22.03 12.77
C PHE A 404 -16.11 22.22 11.29
N GLY A 405 -16.56 21.32 10.42
CA GLY A 405 -16.18 21.29 9.01
C GLY A 405 -14.74 20.80 8.85
N PHE A 406 -14.37 19.71 9.53
CA PHE A 406 -13.06 19.08 9.38
C PHE A 406 -12.99 18.12 8.18
N ILE A 407 -14.12 17.50 7.79
CA ILE A 407 -14.17 16.55 6.67
C ILE A 407 -14.69 17.24 5.40
N GLN A 408 -15.54 18.25 5.54
CA GLN A 408 -16.14 18.97 4.41
C GLN A 408 -16.29 20.47 4.72
N HIS A 409 -15.78 21.32 3.82
CA HIS A 409 -15.88 22.77 3.92
C HIS A 409 -17.30 23.27 4.21
N ARG A 410 -17.42 24.06 5.29
CA ARG A 410 -18.66 24.76 5.67
C ARG A 410 -18.40 26.24 5.97
N PRO A 411 -19.33 27.14 5.62
CA PRO A 411 -19.28 28.53 6.11
C PRO A 411 -19.23 28.57 7.65
N GLY A 412 -18.23 29.26 8.21
CA GLY A 412 -17.98 29.33 9.65
C GLY A 412 -17.25 28.13 10.26
N GLY A 413 -16.99 27.08 9.47
CA GLY A 413 -16.21 25.91 9.86
C GLY A 413 -14.70 26.19 9.97
N GLU A 414 -13.90 25.14 9.87
CA GLU A 414 -12.46 25.20 9.68
C GLU A 414 -12.13 25.69 8.26
N TYR A 415 -10.96 26.30 8.10
CA TYR A 415 -10.48 26.73 6.78
C TYR A 415 -10.09 25.51 5.93
N HIS A 416 -10.48 25.52 4.65
CA HIS A 416 -10.02 24.55 3.66
C HIS A 416 -9.27 25.28 2.54
N GLY A 417 -8.09 24.78 2.17
CA GLY A 417 -7.33 25.27 1.02
C GLY A 417 -8.11 25.19 -0.29
N ASN A 418 -8.86 24.11 -0.51
CA ASN A 418 -9.64 23.81 -1.71
C ASN A 418 -11.13 24.14 -1.55
N ASN A 419 -11.42 25.34 -1.06
CA ASN A 419 -12.81 25.78 -0.87
C ASN A 419 -13.55 26.12 -2.20
N PRO A 420 -14.89 26.15 -2.19
CA PRO A 420 -15.69 26.43 -3.39
C PRO A 420 -15.64 27.87 -3.91
N GLU A 421 -15.07 28.82 -3.16
CA GLU A 421 -14.91 30.22 -3.59
C GLU A 421 -13.62 30.40 -4.39
N MET A 422 -12.49 29.99 -3.80
CA MET A 422 -11.18 29.87 -4.45
C MET A 422 -11.31 29.19 -5.82
N SER A 423 -12.01 28.05 -5.86
CA SER A 423 -12.22 27.26 -7.08
C SER A 423 -12.99 28.04 -8.17
N LYS A 424 -13.94 28.90 -7.79
CA LYS A 424 -14.70 29.74 -8.74
C LYS A 424 -13.87 30.92 -9.24
N LEU A 425 -13.11 31.57 -8.35
CA LEU A 425 -12.21 32.67 -8.70
C LEU A 425 -11.15 32.20 -9.70
N LEU A 426 -10.51 31.06 -9.42
CA LEU A 426 -9.51 30.45 -10.28
C LEU A 426 -10.08 30.07 -11.66
N HIS A 427 -11.20 29.33 -11.70
CA HIS A 427 -11.85 28.98 -12.97
C HIS A 427 -12.29 30.20 -13.79
N LYS A 428 -12.70 31.30 -13.13
CA LYS A 428 -13.03 32.56 -13.81
C LYS A 428 -11.79 33.20 -14.44
N ALA A 429 -10.71 33.36 -13.67
CA ALA A 429 -9.45 33.94 -14.14
C ALA A 429 -8.83 33.18 -15.31
N VAL A 430 -8.89 31.85 -15.22
CA VAL A 430 -8.36 30.90 -16.21
C VAL A 430 -9.16 30.91 -17.51
N ARG A 431 -10.49 30.72 -17.46
CA ARG A 431 -11.34 30.64 -18.66
C ARG A 431 -11.49 31.97 -19.39
N GLN A 432 -11.52 33.07 -18.65
CA GLN A 432 -11.67 34.41 -19.23
C GLN A 432 -10.32 35.02 -19.63
N LYS A 433 -9.19 34.32 -19.36
CA LYS A 433 -7.81 34.82 -19.49
C LYS A 433 -7.67 36.25 -18.94
N ASN A 434 -8.23 36.46 -17.75
CA ASN A 434 -8.39 37.76 -17.13
C ASN A 434 -7.48 37.90 -15.89
N GLU A 435 -6.41 38.68 -16.03
CA GLU A 435 -5.43 38.99 -14.99
C GLU A 435 -6.07 39.60 -13.73
N SER A 436 -7.01 40.54 -13.87
CA SER A 436 -7.71 41.14 -12.71
C SER A 436 -8.48 40.10 -11.88
N ALA A 437 -9.03 39.06 -12.52
CA ALA A 437 -9.67 37.97 -11.81
C ALA A 437 -8.64 37.04 -11.15
N TYR A 438 -7.43 36.93 -11.70
CA TYR A 438 -6.31 36.23 -11.06
C TYR A 438 -5.80 37.02 -9.84
N SER A 439 -5.71 38.35 -9.92
CA SER A 439 -5.35 39.20 -8.78
C SER A 439 -6.34 39.08 -7.61
N ILE A 440 -7.64 38.96 -7.90
CA ILE A 440 -8.66 38.70 -6.85
C ILE A 440 -8.46 37.30 -6.23
N TYR A 441 -8.11 36.29 -7.02
CA TYR A 441 -7.74 34.96 -6.52
C TYR A 441 -6.46 34.99 -5.65
N GLN A 442 -5.43 35.74 -6.06
CA GLN A 442 -4.22 35.96 -5.27
C GLN A 442 -4.53 36.68 -3.94
N GLN A 443 -5.39 37.71 -3.95
CA GLN A 443 -5.84 38.40 -2.74
C GLN A 443 -6.62 37.47 -1.79
N HIS A 444 -7.48 36.59 -2.32
CA HIS A 444 -8.15 35.55 -1.51
C HIS A 444 -7.13 34.60 -0.85
N LEU A 445 -6.09 34.19 -1.58
CA LEU A 445 -5.02 33.35 -1.04
C LEU A 445 -4.03 34.06 -0.11
N ALA A 446 -3.89 35.38 -0.21
CA ALA A 446 -3.05 36.19 0.68
C ALA A 446 -3.73 36.49 2.02
N ASN A 447 -5.06 36.62 2.03
CA ASN A 447 -5.88 36.94 3.22
C ASN A 447 -6.33 35.70 4.02
N ARG A 448 -5.90 34.49 3.65
CA ARG A 448 -6.26 33.24 4.34
C ARG A 448 -5.51 33.07 5.67
N PRO A 449 -6.06 32.32 6.65
CA PRO A 449 -5.31 31.95 7.85
C PRO A 449 -4.10 31.05 7.53
N VAL A 450 -3.17 30.95 8.48
CA VAL A 450 -2.06 30.00 8.45
C VAL A 450 -2.63 28.57 8.34
N ASN A 451 -2.30 27.86 7.26
CA ASN A 451 -2.78 26.50 6.99
C ASN A 451 -1.62 25.48 7.09
N VAL A 452 -0.47 25.83 6.51
CA VAL A 452 0.69 24.94 6.38
C VAL A 452 1.96 25.64 6.85
N LEU A 453 2.98 24.86 7.27
CA LEU A 453 4.21 25.39 7.90
C LEU A 453 4.95 26.44 7.05
N ARG A 454 4.86 26.38 5.71
CA ARG A 454 5.43 27.41 4.81
C ARG A 454 4.78 28.79 4.94
N ASP A 455 3.56 28.88 5.47
CA ASP A 455 2.85 30.15 5.66
C ASP A 455 3.45 30.98 6.83
N LEU A 456 4.24 30.32 7.69
CA LEU A 456 5.05 30.91 8.77
C LEU A 456 6.42 31.41 8.28
N LEU A 457 6.74 31.28 7.00
CA LEU A 457 8.01 31.74 6.41
C LEU A 457 7.76 32.89 5.43
N GLU A 458 8.64 33.88 5.44
CA GLU A 458 8.70 34.94 4.43
C GLU A 458 10.07 34.95 3.76
N PHE A 459 10.13 35.55 2.57
CA PHE A 459 11.38 35.65 1.82
C PHE A 459 12.17 36.88 2.26
N ARG A 460 13.45 36.69 2.54
CA ARG A 460 14.42 37.74 2.79
C ARG A 460 15.49 37.70 1.70
N SER A 461 15.48 38.71 0.83
CA SER A 461 16.48 38.84 -0.22
C SER A 461 17.86 39.22 0.33
N ASP A 462 18.92 38.64 -0.25
CA ASP A 462 20.32 39.07 -0.14
C ASP A 462 20.73 40.05 -1.25
N ARG A 463 19.80 40.40 -2.17
CA ARG A 463 20.05 41.19 -3.39
C ARG A 463 19.00 42.28 -3.63
N PRO A 464 19.35 43.37 -4.34
CA PRO A 464 18.37 44.31 -4.87
C PRO A 464 17.50 43.65 -5.95
N SER A 465 16.23 44.06 -6.05
CA SER A 465 15.30 43.58 -7.08
C SER A 465 15.71 44.00 -8.49
N ILE A 466 15.36 43.19 -9.49
CA ILE A 466 15.69 43.40 -10.91
C ILE A 466 14.44 43.67 -11.78
N PRO A 467 14.56 44.42 -12.90
CA PRO A 467 13.44 44.65 -13.82
C PRO A 467 13.03 43.39 -14.60
N VAL A 468 11.72 43.18 -14.80
CA VAL A 468 11.18 42.06 -15.59
C VAL A 468 11.07 42.43 -17.07
N ALA A 469 11.81 41.73 -17.94
CA ALA A 469 11.59 41.74 -19.39
C ALA A 469 10.71 40.54 -19.81
N ILE A 470 9.82 40.72 -20.79
CA ILE A 470 8.84 39.70 -21.22
C ILE A 470 9.27 39.05 -22.54
N ALA A 471 9.23 37.72 -22.60
CA ALA A 471 9.58 36.94 -23.80
C ALA A 471 8.52 35.87 -24.14
N ILE A 472 7.45 36.32 -24.81
CA ILE A 472 6.62 35.57 -25.77
C ILE A 472 6.33 34.09 -25.40
N ALA A 473 5.38 33.91 -24.47
CA ALA A 473 4.37 32.85 -24.52
C ALA A 473 4.82 31.39 -24.79
N MET A 474 5.93 30.93 -24.20
CA MET A 474 6.22 29.51 -23.91
C MET A 474 5.73 28.52 -25.00
N ASN A 475 6.27 28.59 -26.22
CA ASN A 475 5.75 27.89 -27.41
C ASN A 475 5.43 26.39 -27.16
N ARG A 476 4.15 26.09 -26.90
CA ARG A 476 3.59 24.79 -26.46
C ARG A 476 4.31 24.12 -25.26
N LEU A 477 4.83 24.94 -24.34
CA LEU A 477 5.21 24.70 -22.93
C LEU A 477 6.25 23.61 -22.56
N GLY A 478 6.33 22.46 -23.25
CA GLY A 478 7.33 21.41 -22.97
C GLY A 478 7.26 20.75 -21.59
N GLY A 479 6.14 20.90 -20.87
CA GLY A 479 5.93 20.32 -19.54
C GLY A 479 5.58 18.82 -19.59
N LYS A 480 5.75 18.12 -18.46
CA LYS A 480 5.45 16.67 -18.35
C LYS A 480 4.14 16.40 -17.59
N SER A 481 3.22 15.69 -18.23
CA SER A 481 2.05 15.03 -17.62
C SER A 481 2.38 13.62 -17.12
N ASN A 482 1.56 13.07 -16.21
CA ASN A 482 1.75 11.75 -15.58
C ASN A 482 0.46 10.91 -15.70
N THR A 483 0.56 9.62 -16.03
CA THR A 483 -0.59 8.72 -16.24
C THR A 483 -1.42 8.44 -14.99
N GLY A 484 -0.81 8.45 -13.81
CA GLY A 484 -1.37 7.75 -12.65
C GLY A 484 -1.36 6.23 -12.83
N GLU A 485 -2.12 5.52 -11.98
CA GLU A 485 -2.03 4.06 -11.80
C GLU A 485 -2.76 3.20 -12.85
N GLY A 486 -3.58 3.81 -13.70
CA GLY A 486 -4.55 3.12 -14.57
C GLY A 486 -4.05 2.74 -15.97
N GLY A 487 -2.75 2.90 -16.25
CA GLY A 487 -2.19 2.73 -17.60
C GLY A 487 -2.48 3.92 -18.53
N GLU A 488 -2.36 3.71 -19.84
CA GLU A 488 -2.69 4.70 -20.86
C GLU A 488 -3.19 4.01 -22.14
N ASP A 489 -4.21 4.58 -22.77
CA ASP A 489 -4.78 4.11 -24.04
C ASP A 489 -3.78 4.30 -25.20
N PRO A 490 -3.45 3.25 -25.99
CA PRO A 490 -2.58 3.33 -27.16
C PRO A 490 -2.93 4.43 -28.16
N ILE A 491 -4.20 4.80 -28.30
CA ILE A 491 -4.66 5.84 -29.24
C ILE A 491 -4.05 7.22 -28.93
N ARG A 492 -3.56 7.43 -27.70
CA ARG A 492 -2.98 8.70 -27.24
C ARG A 492 -1.53 8.92 -27.65
N TRP A 493 -0.83 7.89 -28.14
CA TRP A 493 0.61 7.97 -28.41
C TRP A 493 0.96 8.70 -29.71
N SER A 494 0.07 8.67 -30.70
CA SER A 494 0.24 9.38 -31.97
C SER A 494 -0.12 10.87 -31.87
N PRO A 495 0.56 11.77 -32.61
CA PRO A 495 0.08 13.13 -32.82
C PRO A 495 -1.22 13.15 -33.63
N LEU A 496 -2.13 14.06 -33.29
CA LEU A 496 -3.38 14.25 -34.01
C LEU A 496 -3.17 14.94 -35.36
N THR A 497 -3.76 14.38 -36.42
CA THR A 497 -3.73 14.92 -37.79
C THR A 497 -5.14 15.09 -38.39
N ASP A 498 -6.18 14.88 -37.59
CA ASP A 498 -7.59 14.83 -37.98
C ASP A 498 -8.43 15.98 -37.38
N VAL A 499 -7.78 17.00 -36.84
CA VAL A 499 -8.45 18.08 -36.11
C VAL A 499 -9.11 19.08 -37.05
N VAL A 500 -10.40 19.30 -36.86
CA VAL A 500 -11.24 20.30 -37.55
C VAL A 500 -12.03 21.09 -36.51
N ASP A 501 -12.04 22.43 -36.61
CA ASP A 501 -12.76 23.36 -35.71
C ASP A 501 -12.54 23.12 -34.19
N GLY A 502 -11.39 22.56 -33.82
CA GLY A 502 -11.03 22.24 -32.43
C GLY A 502 -11.48 20.87 -31.93
N TYR A 503 -12.01 20.01 -32.80
CA TYR A 503 -12.46 18.64 -32.50
C TYR A 503 -11.68 17.62 -33.33
N SER A 504 -11.47 16.43 -32.77
CA SER A 504 -10.80 15.29 -33.43
C SER A 504 -11.73 14.08 -33.42
N PRO A 505 -12.03 13.45 -34.58
CA PRO A 505 -12.68 12.14 -34.63
C PRO A 505 -11.97 11.05 -33.81
N THR A 506 -10.65 11.12 -33.67
CA THR A 506 -9.83 10.20 -32.86
C THR A 506 -10.04 10.42 -31.35
N LEU A 507 -10.23 11.67 -30.90
CA LEU A 507 -10.50 12.02 -29.49
C LEU A 507 -11.74 12.92 -29.33
N PRO A 508 -12.96 12.41 -29.65
CA PRO A 508 -14.17 13.24 -29.83
C PRO A 508 -14.76 13.78 -28.52
N HIS A 509 -14.24 13.34 -27.38
CA HIS A 509 -14.62 13.82 -26.05
C HIS A 509 -13.77 15.02 -25.57
N LEU A 510 -12.73 15.40 -26.32
CA LEU A 510 -11.89 16.57 -26.07
C LEU A 510 -12.28 17.74 -26.99
N LYS A 511 -11.97 18.97 -26.56
CA LYS A 511 -12.39 20.21 -27.24
C LYS A 511 -11.28 21.26 -27.22
N GLY A 512 -11.15 22.04 -28.29
CA GLY A 512 -10.11 23.06 -28.45
C GLY A 512 -8.74 22.49 -28.84
N LEU A 513 -8.73 21.33 -29.51
CA LEU A 513 -7.52 20.66 -30.02
C LEU A 513 -6.92 21.38 -31.23
N GLN A 514 -5.68 21.06 -31.58
CA GLN A 514 -4.99 21.52 -32.79
C GLN A 514 -4.21 20.36 -33.43
N ASN A 515 -4.03 20.40 -34.76
CA ASN A 515 -3.18 19.41 -35.42
C ASN A 515 -1.73 19.50 -34.90
N GLY A 516 -1.10 18.34 -34.73
CA GLY A 516 0.19 18.19 -34.06
C GLY A 516 0.11 18.13 -32.52
N ASP A 517 -1.06 18.28 -31.90
CA ASP A 517 -1.21 17.99 -30.46
C ASP A 517 -1.06 16.48 -30.19
N THR A 518 -0.49 16.13 -29.04
CA THR A 518 -0.26 14.74 -28.62
C THR A 518 -0.92 14.50 -27.27
N ALA A 519 -1.66 13.40 -27.11
CA ALA A 519 -2.35 13.08 -25.87
C ALA A 519 -1.54 12.20 -24.90
N THR A 520 -0.32 11.80 -25.27
CA THR A 520 0.57 10.92 -24.49
C THR A 520 1.05 11.57 -23.19
N SER A 521 1.10 10.81 -22.09
CA SER A 521 1.69 11.30 -20.84
C SER A 521 3.21 11.07 -20.84
N ALA A 522 4.01 12.13 -20.70
CA ALA A 522 5.48 12.06 -20.73
C ALA A 522 6.07 11.21 -19.56
N ILE A 523 5.38 11.19 -18.42
CA ILE A 523 5.67 10.31 -17.28
C ILE A 523 4.64 9.16 -17.28
N LYS A 524 5.11 7.92 -17.34
CA LYS A 524 4.28 6.71 -17.17
C LYS A 524 4.50 6.16 -15.77
N GLN A 525 3.46 6.11 -14.94
CA GLN A 525 3.55 5.64 -13.55
C GLN A 525 3.27 4.13 -13.44
N VAL A 526 4.04 3.46 -12.59
CA VAL A 526 3.93 2.04 -12.29
C VAL A 526 3.77 1.82 -10.79
N ALA A 527 2.53 1.53 -10.40
CA ALA A 527 2.11 1.26 -9.03
C ALA A 527 1.88 -0.24 -8.77
N SER A 528 1.57 -0.58 -7.51
CA SER A 528 1.42 -1.94 -6.98
C SER A 528 0.62 -2.90 -7.89
N GLY A 529 -0.46 -2.41 -8.51
CA GLY A 529 -1.38 -3.22 -9.31
C GLY A 529 -1.00 -3.50 -10.76
N ARG A 530 -0.05 -2.77 -11.37
CA ARG A 530 0.40 -2.93 -12.77
C ARG A 530 -0.67 -2.81 -13.87
N PHE A 531 -1.81 -2.15 -13.59
CA PHE A 531 -2.85 -1.93 -14.61
C PHE A 531 -2.28 -1.19 -15.83
N GLY A 532 -2.47 -1.77 -17.02
CA GLY A 532 -2.01 -1.20 -18.31
C GLY A 532 -0.48 -1.13 -18.51
N VAL A 533 0.34 -1.82 -17.70
CA VAL A 533 1.81 -1.76 -17.80
C VAL A 533 2.33 -2.79 -18.81
N THR A 534 2.23 -2.47 -20.11
CA THR A 534 2.73 -3.30 -21.22
C THR A 534 4.13 -2.86 -21.70
N PRO A 535 4.85 -3.67 -22.51
CA PRO A 535 6.10 -3.25 -23.15
C PRO A 535 5.96 -1.92 -23.92
N THR A 536 4.88 -1.75 -24.70
CA THR A 536 4.66 -0.55 -25.52
C THR A 536 4.30 0.67 -24.68
N PHE A 537 3.61 0.50 -23.56
CA PHE A 537 3.41 1.54 -22.55
C PHE A 537 4.76 2.05 -21.97
N LEU A 538 5.74 1.15 -21.77
CA LEU A 538 7.05 1.49 -21.21
C LEU A 538 8.03 2.16 -22.21
N VAL A 539 7.97 1.83 -23.50
CA VAL A 539 8.83 2.46 -24.53
C VAL A 539 8.35 3.85 -24.94
N ASN A 540 7.05 4.15 -24.78
CA ASN A 540 6.45 5.46 -25.04
C ASN A 540 6.53 6.42 -23.82
N ALA A 541 7.59 6.28 -23.01
CA ALA A 541 7.84 7.09 -21.82
C ALA A 541 9.14 7.88 -21.95
N ASP A 542 9.11 9.19 -21.66
CA ASP A 542 10.33 9.96 -21.37
C ASP A 542 10.84 9.66 -19.95
N GLN A 543 9.92 9.22 -19.09
CA GLN A 543 10.17 8.98 -17.68
C GLN A 543 9.23 7.91 -17.12
N LEU A 544 9.78 6.97 -16.34
CA LEU A 544 9.05 5.88 -15.69
C LEU A 544 9.01 6.12 -14.18
N GLU A 545 7.83 6.28 -13.61
CA GLU A 545 7.67 6.56 -12.18
C GLU A 545 7.31 5.31 -11.38
N ILE A 546 8.22 4.86 -10.52
CA ILE A 546 7.93 3.83 -9.53
C ILE A 546 7.21 4.48 -8.34
N LYS A 547 5.91 4.21 -8.19
CA LYS A 547 5.12 4.72 -7.07
C LYS A 547 5.29 3.81 -5.85
N ILE A 548 5.95 4.30 -4.79
CA ILE A 548 6.05 3.58 -3.52
C ILE A 548 4.88 3.95 -2.59
N ALA A 549 4.44 5.20 -2.61
CA ALA A 549 3.33 5.70 -1.78
C ALA A 549 2.65 6.95 -2.40
N GLN A 550 1.58 7.43 -1.76
CA GLN A 550 0.99 8.76 -1.96
C GLN A 550 0.48 9.33 -0.62
N GLY A 551 0.48 10.65 -0.43
CA GLY A 551 0.14 11.27 0.86
C GLY A 551 -1.24 10.87 1.42
N ALA A 552 -2.28 10.89 0.58
CA ALA A 552 -3.64 10.51 0.98
C ALA A 552 -3.82 9.02 1.36
N LYS A 553 -2.89 8.13 0.95
CA LYS A 553 -2.84 6.73 1.41
C LYS A 553 -1.44 6.12 1.21
N PRO A 554 -0.53 6.25 2.19
CA PRO A 554 0.80 5.66 2.10
C PRO A 554 0.80 4.19 2.52
N GLY A 555 1.70 3.39 1.94
CA GLY A 555 1.83 1.94 2.20
C GLY A 555 1.49 1.00 1.03
N GLU A 556 1.15 1.49 -0.17
CA GLU A 556 0.73 0.64 -1.32
C GLU A 556 1.72 0.72 -2.52
N GLY A 557 2.89 0.11 -2.40
CA GLY A 557 4.02 0.31 -3.33
C GLY A 557 4.13 -0.63 -4.55
N GLY A 558 4.63 -0.09 -5.66
CA GLY A 558 5.05 -0.80 -6.88
C GLY A 558 6.57 -0.97 -7.01
N GLN A 559 7.02 -1.76 -8.00
CA GLN A 559 8.45 -2.10 -8.19
C GLN A 559 8.74 -2.55 -9.65
N LEU A 560 9.48 -1.73 -10.42
CA LEU A 560 9.73 -1.94 -11.86
C LEU A 560 11.24 -1.86 -12.23
N PRO A 561 11.78 -2.78 -13.05
CA PRO A 561 13.10 -2.63 -13.67
C PRO A 561 13.02 -1.81 -14.97
N GLY A 562 12.56 -0.54 -14.90
CA GLY A 562 12.14 0.23 -16.08
C GLY A 562 13.21 0.42 -17.17
N LYS A 563 14.46 0.70 -16.78
CA LYS A 563 15.62 0.94 -17.69
C LYS A 563 16.06 -0.26 -18.52
N LYS A 564 15.40 -1.41 -18.38
CA LYS A 564 15.64 -2.59 -19.21
C LYS A 564 14.87 -2.49 -20.53
N VAL A 565 13.56 -2.25 -20.46
CA VAL A 565 12.68 -2.10 -21.64
C VAL A 565 12.98 -0.80 -22.38
N ASN A 566 13.14 0.31 -21.66
CA ASN A 566 13.49 1.60 -22.26
C ASN A 566 14.75 2.19 -21.59
N PRO A 567 15.95 2.01 -22.18
CA PRO A 567 17.20 2.53 -21.60
C PRO A 567 17.33 4.05 -21.72
N LYS A 568 16.44 4.75 -22.45
CA LYS A 568 16.46 6.22 -22.62
C LYS A 568 15.48 6.95 -21.70
N ALA A 569 14.57 6.23 -21.00
CA ALA A 569 13.68 6.83 -20.01
C ALA A 569 14.37 7.06 -18.67
N LYS A 570 14.17 8.24 -18.07
CA LYS A 570 14.57 8.49 -16.67
C LYS A 570 13.65 7.73 -15.72
N VAL A 571 14.18 7.15 -14.65
CA VAL A 571 13.37 6.55 -13.57
C VAL A 571 13.18 7.57 -12.46
N SER A 572 11.93 7.95 -12.19
CA SER A 572 11.57 8.61 -10.95
C SER A 572 11.08 7.59 -9.91
N VAL A 573 11.34 7.86 -8.64
CA VAL A 573 10.75 7.11 -7.52
C VAL A 573 9.93 8.09 -6.69
N LYS A 574 8.63 7.78 -6.51
CA LYS A 574 7.69 8.61 -5.75
C LYS A 574 7.53 8.09 -4.33
N LEU A 575 7.97 8.90 -3.38
CA LEU A 575 7.93 8.69 -1.93
C LEU A 575 6.95 9.66 -1.26
N VAL A 576 6.71 9.49 0.04
CA VAL A 576 5.91 10.40 0.88
C VAL A 576 6.76 10.91 2.03
N ALA A 577 6.55 12.17 2.45
CA ALA A 577 7.29 12.77 3.56
C ALA A 577 6.93 12.12 4.91
N GLU A 578 7.96 11.80 5.70
CA GLU A 578 7.88 11.34 7.11
C GLU A 578 9.27 11.48 7.79
N ALA A 579 9.33 11.31 9.11
CA ALA A 579 10.56 11.09 9.87
C ALA A 579 11.47 10.02 9.23
N GLY A 580 12.67 10.43 8.81
CA GLY A 580 13.70 9.55 8.24
C GLY A 580 13.74 9.48 6.71
N ILE A 581 12.88 10.22 6.01
CA ILE A 581 12.81 10.25 4.53
C ILE A 581 14.16 10.49 3.83
N GLY A 582 15.09 11.23 4.43
CA GLY A 582 16.44 11.44 3.89
C GLY A 582 17.26 10.15 3.76
N THR A 583 17.10 9.21 4.70
CA THR A 583 17.77 7.89 4.64
C THR A 583 17.16 7.02 3.55
N VAL A 584 15.83 7.04 3.41
CA VAL A 584 15.09 6.34 2.35
C VAL A 584 15.51 6.88 0.97
N ALA A 585 15.52 8.20 0.81
CA ALA A 585 15.97 8.87 -0.41
C ALA A 585 17.46 8.58 -0.74
N SER A 586 18.34 8.51 0.27
CA SER A 586 19.74 8.09 0.07
C SER A 586 19.83 6.63 -0.43
N GLY A 587 19.00 5.73 0.09
CA GLY A 587 18.88 4.35 -0.41
C GLY A 587 18.39 4.29 -1.87
N VAL A 588 17.39 5.10 -2.21
CA VAL A 588 16.85 5.22 -3.57
C VAL A 588 17.89 5.81 -4.55
N ALA A 589 18.65 6.82 -4.14
CA ALA A 589 19.74 7.39 -4.93
C ALA A 589 20.86 6.36 -5.19
N LYS A 590 21.24 5.57 -4.18
CA LYS A 590 22.15 4.41 -4.34
C LYS A 590 21.57 3.31 -5.26
N GLY A 591 20.26 3.31 -5.51
CA GLY A 591 19.57 2.49 -6.49
C GLY A 591 19.58 3.05 -7.93
N ASN A 592 20.32 4.13 -8.20
CA ASN A 592 20.45 4.77 -9.53
C ASN A 592 19.11 5.25 -10.15
N ALA A 593 18.17 5.68 -9.30
CA ALA A 593 17.03 6.47 -9.73
C ALA A 593 17.48 7.89 -10.12
N ASP A 594 17.12 8.35 -11.32
CA ASP A 594 17.57 9.65 -11.84
C ASP A 594 16.81 10.83 -11.20
N ILE A 595 15.63 10.57 -10.61
CA ILE A 595 14.75 11.55 -9.97
C ILE A 595 14.12 10.92 -8.72
N ILE A 596 14.05 11.69 -7.62
CA ILE A 596 13.27 11.33 -6.42
C ILE A 596 12.19 12.38 -6.24
N GLN A 597 10.92 11.97 -6.25
CA GLN A 597 9.79 12.83 -6.00
C GLN A 597 9.23 12.56 -4.60
N ILE A 598 9.41 13.51 -3.69
CA ILE A 598 8.71 13.52 -2.40
C ILE A 598 7.32 14.11 -2.64
N SER A 599 6.27 13.44 -2.16
CA SER A 599 4.90 13.95 -2.20
C SER A 599 4.36 14.28 -0.80
N GLY A 600 3.62 15.39 -0.72
CA GLY A 600 2.90 15.82 0.48
C GLY A 600 1.53 15.16 0.61
N HIS A 601 0.71 15.65 1.55
CA HIS A 601 -0.64 15.17 1.86
C HIS A 601 -1.66 15.43 0.73
N ASP A 602 -1.50 16.52 -0.02
CA ASP A 602 -2.38 16.90 -1.13
C ASP A 602 -2.40 15.85 -2.26
N GLY A 603 -3.60 15.34 -2.57
CA GLY A 603 -3.83 14.60 -3.82
C GLY A 603 -4.96 13.56 -3.78
N GLY A 604 -5.97 13.77 -4.62
CA GLY A 604 -7.02 12.79 -4.91
C GLY A 604 -7.90 13.26 -6.07
N THR A 605 -8.58 12.33 -6.74
CA THR A 605 -9.44 12.63 -7.91
C THR A 605 -10.84 12.08 -7.73
N GLY A 606 -11.82 12.95 -7.47
CA GLY A 606 -13.26 12.62 -7.50
C GLY A 606 -13.83 12.44 -8.92
N ALA A 607 -13.07 11.82 -9.83
CA ALA A 607 -13.46 11.66 -11.23
C ALA A 607 -14.48 10.51 -11.38
N SER A 608 -15.63 10.79 -11.98
CA SER A 608 -16.64 9.75 -12.26
C SER A 608 -16.40 9.09 -13.63
N PRO A 609 -16.43 7.75 -13.72
CA PRO A 609 -16.36 7.06 -15.01
C PRO A 609 -17.65 7.21 -15.84
N ARG A 610 -18.80 7.48 -15.20
CA ARG A 610 -20.12 7.53 -15.86
C ARG A 610 -20.17 8.55 -16.99
N GLU A 611 -20.55 8.10 -18.19
CA GLU A 611 -20.61 8.92 -19.40
C GLU A 611 -21.50 10.16 -19.26
N GLU A 612 -22.67 10.02 -18.63
CA GLU A 612 -23.63 11.12 -18.36
C GLU A 612 -23.04 12.29 -17.55
N LEU A 613 -21.96 12.02 -16.79
CA LEU A 613 -21.21 13.00 -16.00
C LEU A 613 -19.95 13.46 -16.75
N ARG A 614 -19.26 12.57 -17.47
CA ARG A 614 -18.15 12.92 -18.38
C ARG A 614 -18.60 13.89 -19.48
N ALA A 615 -19.79 13.70 -20.05
CA ALA A 615 -20.39 14.58 -21.06
C ALA A 615 -20.64 16.02 -20.57
N ARG A 616 -20.67 16.24 -19.24
CA ARG A 616 -20.80 17.57 -18.62
C ARG A 616 -19.46 18.26 -18.39
N PHE A 617 -18.33 17.60 -18.69
CA PHE A 617 -17.00 18.17 -18.50
C PHE A 617 -16.79 19.39 -19.41
N PRO A 618 -16.56 20.60 -18.86
CA PRO A 618 -16.44 21.83 -19.63
C PRO A 618 -14.98 22.29 -19.80
N GLY A 619 -14.01 21.52 -19.32
CA GLY A 619 -12.59 21.90 -19.34
C GLY A 619 -11.99 21.75 -20.74
N VAL A 620 -11.13 22.70 -21.10
CA VAL A 620 -10.34 22.69 -22.34
C VAL A 620 -8.84 22.73 -22.00
N PRO A 621 -7.93 22.19 -22.82
CA PRO A 621 -6.49 22.22 -22.53
C PRO A 621 -5.95 23.65 -22.30
N GLY A 622 -6.53 24.64 -23.00
CA GLY A 622 -6.22 26.06 -22.83
C GLY A 622 -6.45 26.61 -21.42
N ASP A 623 -7.37 26.05 -20.64
CA ASP A 623 -7.57 26.43 -19.23
C ASP A 623 -6.29 26.10 -18.42
N LEU A 624 -5.78 24.87 -18.57
CA LEU A 624 -4.60 24.42 -17.85
C LEU A 624 -3.32 25.17 -18.31
N VAL A 625 -3.23 25.51 -19.59
CA VAL A 625 -2.16 26.38 -20.14
C VAL A 625 -2.21 27.77 -19.50
N ASN A 626 -3.38 28.42 -19.46
CA ASN A 626 -3.52 29.74 -18.83
C ASN A 626 -3.15 29.71 -17.34
N TYR A 627 -3.54 28.65 -16.61
CA TYR A 627 -3.14 28.47 -15.21
C TYR A 627 -1.61 28.41 -15.03
N PHE A 628 -0.92 27.56 -15.79
CA PHE A 628 0.54 27.46 -15.68
C PHE A 628 1.28 28.72 -16.14
N LEU A 629 0.72 29.49 -17.08
CA LEU A 629 1.27 30.80 -17.48
C LEU A 629 1.18 31.81 -16.33
N TYR A 630 0.05 31.90 -15.61
CA TYR A 630 -0.05 32.78 -14.43
C TYR A 630 0.91 32.37 -13.31
N VAL A 631 1.00 31.08 -12.99
CA VAL A 631 1.92 30.56 -11.95
C VAL A 631 3.38 30.81 -12.34
N ALA A 632 3.73 30.66 -13.63
CA ALA A 632 5.06 30.98 -14.11
C ALA A 632 5.37 32.48 -13.97
N GLU A 633 4.43 33.37 -14.28
CA GLU A 633 4.64 34.81 -14.14
C GLU A 633 4.72 35.26 -12.68
N GLU A 634 3.94 34.65 -11.78
CA GLU A 634 4.07 34.86 -10.32
C GLU A 634 5.47 34.48 -9.83
N VAL A 635 5.96 33.28 -10.20
CA VAL A 635 7.32 32.84 -9.86
C VAL A 635 8.40 33.76 -10.44
N ARG A 636 8.22 34.26 -11.67
CA ARG A 636 9.12 35.26 -12.28
C ARG A 636 9.11 36.59 -11.54
N GLY A 637 7.94 37.07 -11.13
CA GLY A 637 7.78 38.28 -10.31
C GLY A 637 8.46 38.14 -8.95
N MET A 638 8.30 37.00 -8.27
CA MET A 638 8.97 36.70 -7.01
C MET A 638 10.49 36.62 -7.17
N LEU A 639 11.01 35.90 -8.18
CA LEU A 639 12.43 35.84 -8.49
C LEU A 639 13.03 37.24 -8.74
N ALA A 640 12.32 38.08 -9.49
CA ALA A 640 12.73 39.45 -9.78
C ALA A 640 12.74 40.35 -8.53
N GLN A 641 11.75 40.21 -7.63
CA GLN A 641 11.73 40.88 -6.32
C GLN A 641 12.93 40.46 -5.45
N LEU A 642 13.36 39.20 -5.53
CA LEU A 642 14.52 38.66 -4.81
C LEU A 642 15.87 38.91 -5.52
N GLY A 643 15.90 39.57 -6.69
CA GLY A 643 17.15 39.84 -7.40
C GLY A 643 17.79 38.60 -8.05
N TYR A 644 16.97 37.61 -8.42
CA TYR A 644 17.39 36.37 -9.09
C TYR A 644 16.78 36.27 -10.49
N GLU A 645 17.57 35.83 -11.47
CA GLU A 645 17.10 35.66 -12.85
C GLU A 645 16.46 34.29 -13.09
N LYS A 646 16.94 33.26 -12.38
CA LYS A 646 16.60 31.86 -12.64
C LYS A 646 16.20 31.14 -11.36
N LEU A 647 15.21 30.28 -11.45
CA LEU A 647 14.79 29.40 -10.35
C LEU A 647 15.94 28.49 -9.87
N ASP A 648 16.80 28.06 -10.80
CA ASP A 648 18.01 27.29 -10.52
C ASP A 648 18.97 27.96 -9.52
N ASP A 649 18.97 29.30 -9.43
CA ASP A 649 19.88 30.08 -8.56
C ASP A 649 19.44 30.08 -7.07
N ILE A 650 18.17 29.73 -6.79
CA ILE A 650 17.59 29.74 -5.43
C ILE A 650 17.24 28.35 -4.89
N ILE A 651 17.38 27.28 -5.69
CA ILE A 651 17.08 25.92 -5.24
C ILE A 651 18.08 25.49 -4.13
N GLY A 652 17.55 25.21 -2.94
CA GLY A 652 18.34 24.86 -1.75
C GLY A 652 18.82 26.04 -0.90
N ARG A 653 18.49 27.29 -1.27
CA ARG A 653 18.79 28.49 -0.48
C ARG A 653 17.81 28.67 0.68
N THR A 654 17.95 27.89 1.75
CA THR A 654 17.12 28.05 2.97
C THR A 654 17.40 29.37 3.69
N ASP A 655 18.56 29.99 3.44
CA ASP A 655 18.98 31.30 3.94
C ASP A 655 18.19 32.49 3.35
N LEU A 656 17.45 32.29 2.25
CA LEU A 656 16.51 33.26 1.69
C LEU A 656 15.15 33.27 2.42
N PHE A 657 14.97 32.47 3.47
CA PHE A 657 13.76 32.45 4.29
C PHE A 657 14.03 32.95 5.72
N THR A 658 13.06 33.69 6.27
CA THR A 658 13.02 34.04 7.70
C THR A 658 11.67 33.65 8.32
N PRO A 659 11.63 33.25 9.61
CA PRO A 659 10.38 33.09 10.34
C PRO A 659 9.58 34.39 10.39
N ARG A 660 8.27 34.29 10.15
CA ARG A 660 7.33 35.39 10.30
C ARG A 660 6.88 35.49 11.75
N HIS A 661 6.84 36.71 12.30
CA HIS A 661 6.26 36.96 13.62
C HIS A 661 4.72 36.92 13.56
N ILE A 662 4.15 35.71 13.51
CA ILE A 662 2.71 35.46 13.53
C ILE A 662 2.34 34.83 14.88
N SER A 663 1.44 35.47 15.62
CA SER A 663 0.85 34.85 16.82
C SER A 663 -0.14 33.77 16.40
N LEU A 664 0.15 32.51 16.73
CA LEU A 664 -0.79 31.40 16.60
C LEU A 664 -1.75 31.32 17.81
N VAL A 665 -2.86 30.62 17.65
CA VAL A 665 -3.91 30.51 18.67
C VAL A 665 -3.49 29.60 19.84
N LYS A 666 -2.77 28.51 19.56
CA LYS A 666 -2.52 27.43 20.53
C LYS A 666 -1.17 27.50 21.23
N THR A 667 -0.11 27.93 20.53
CA THR A 667 1.25 27.98 21.06
C THR A 667 2.10 29.02 20.36
N GLN A 668 3.13 29.53 21.04
CA GLN A 668 4.18 30.36 20.43
C GLN A 668 5.50 29.58 20.27
N GLN A 669 5.51 28.28 20.56
CA GLN A 669 6.73 27.46 20.74
C GLN A 669 7.04 26.52 19.55
N LEU A 670 6.67 26.91 18.33
CA LEU A 670 7.07 26.17 17.13
C LEU A 670 8.52 26.48 16.74
N ASP A 671 9.34 25.44 16.62
CA ASP A 671 10.69 25.53 16.08
C ASP A 671 10.71 25.29 14.56
N LEU A 672 11.09 26.32 13.81
CA LEU A 672 11.28 26.25 12.36
C LEU A 672 12.76 26.03 11.97
N SER A 673 13.68 25.93 12.93
CA SER A 673 15.12 25.72 12.68
C SER A 673 15.38 24.46 11.85
N TYR A 674 14.60 23.40 12.07
CA TYR A 674 14.68 22.16 11.29
C TYR A 674 14.38 22.38 9.80
N ILE A 675 13.40 23.22 9.46
CA ILE A 675 13.02 23.54 8.07
C ILE A 675 14.05 24.49 7.42
N LEU A 676 14.60 25.42 8.20
CA LEU A 676 15.61 26.39 7.75
C LEU A 676 17.03 25.78 7.70
N SER A 677 17.25 24.62 8.30
CA SER A 677 18.54 23.94 8.32
C SER A 677 19.04 23.61 6.91
N SER A 678 20.31 23.89 6.65
CA SER A 678 20.93 23.66 5.34
C SER A 678 21.95 22.52 5.41
N ALA A 679 21.88 21.60 4.44
CA ALA A 679 22.92 20.62 4.18
C ALA A 679 24.06 21.18 3.28
N GLY A 680 24.07 22.49 3.03
CA GLY A 680 24.90 23.16 2.04
C GLY A 680 24.22 23.29 0.67
N LEU A 681 24.77 24.14 -0.19
CA LEU A 681 24.23 24.39 -1.52
C LEU A 681 24.41 23.16 -2.44
N PRO A 682 23.47 22.89 -3.36
CA PRO A 682 23.60 21.78 -4.29
C PRO A 682 24.79 21.99 -5.24
N LYS A 683 25.64 20.98 -5.39
CA LYS A 683 26.82 21.03 -6.27
C LYS A 683 26.49 21.20 -7.75
N TRP A 684 25.27 20.83 -8.16
CA TRP A 684 24.77 20.88 -9.53
C TRP A 684 23.40 21.57 -9.54
N SER A 685 23.16 22.41 -10.55
CA SER A 685 21.88 23.10 -10.72
C SER A 685 20.76 22.14 -11.15
N SER A 686 19.50 22.53 -10.95
CA SER A 686 18.37 21.68 -11.35
C SER A 686 18.30 21.47 -12.87
N THR A 687 18.72 22.44 -13.69
CA THR A 687 18.91 22.29 -15.15
C THR A 687 20.01 21.29 -15.47
N GLN A 688 21.16 21.35 -14.78
CA GLN A 688 22.21 20.34 -14.96
C GLN A 688 21.70 18.93 -14.63
N ILE A 689 20.91 18.78 -13.56
CA ILE A 689 20.29 17.49 -13.18
C ILE A 689 19.25 17.02 -14.21
N ARG A 690 18.38 17.92 -14.70
CA ARG A 690 17.44 17.62 -15.80
C ARG A 690 18.16 17.17 -17.07
N ASN A 691 19.32 17.76 -17.37
CA ASN A 691 20.10 17.50 -18.58
C ASN A 691 21.15 16.38 -18.44
N GLN A 692 21.33 15.77 -17.26
CA GLN A 692 22.17 14.57 -17.11
C GLN A 692 21.71 13.45 -18.05
N GLU A 693 22.65 12.65 -18.56
CA GLU A 693 22.34 11.36 -19.17
C GLU A 693 21.67 10.41 -18.16
N VAL A 694 20.88 9.45 -18.65
CA VAL A 694 20.22 8.45 -17.81
C VAL A 694 21.28 7.54 -17.18
N HIS A 695 21.22 7.30 -15.87
CA HIS A 695 22.18 6.39 -15.22
C HIS A 695 22.05 4.99 -15.82
N SER A 696 23.13 4.51 -16.44
CA SER A 696 23.17 3.23 -17.15
C SER A 696 23.11 2.02 -16.20
N ASN A 697 22.65 0.88 -16.72
CA ASN A 697 22.75 -0.42 -16.04
C ASN A 697 24.19 -1.01 -16.11
N GLY A 698 25.11 -0.36 -16.83
CA GLY A 698 26.33 -0.99 -17.33
C GLY A 698 26.05 -1.91 -18.54
N PRO A 699 27.07 -2.64 -19.02
CA PRO A 699 26.88 -3.68 -20.03
C PRO A 699 25.93 -4.77 -19.53
N VAL A 700 24.99 -5.22 -20.36
CA VAL A 700 24.09 -6.34 -20.06
C VAL A 700 24.02 -7.32 -21.23
N LEU A 701 23.70 -8.60 -20.96
CA LEU A 701 23.66 -9.65 -21.99
C LEU A 701 22.82 -9.27 -23.22
N ASP A 702 21.65 -8.65 -23.04
CA ASP A 702 20.81 -8.17 -24.15
C ASP A 702 21.52 -7.21 -25.12
N ASP A 703 22.53 -6.44 -24.69
CA ASP A 703 23.28 -5.56 -25.59
C ASP A 703 24.19 -6.36 -26.53
N ILE A 704 24.73 -7.49 -26.04
CA ILE A 704 25.50 -8.44 -26.84
C ILE A 704 24.57 -9.15 -27.84
N LEU A 705 23.37 -9.54 -27.40
CA LEU A 705 22.36 -10.18 -28.24
C LEU A 705 21.80 -9.24 -29.31
N LEU A 706 21.56 -7.96 -28.99
CA LEU A 706 21.15 -6.94 -29.97
C LEU A 706 22.28 -6.50 -30.90
N SER A 707 23.54 -6.83 -30.56
CA SER A 707 24.70 -6.64 -31.43
C SER A 707 24.99 -7.85 -32.33
N ASP A 708 24.28 -8.96 -32.17
CA ASP A 708 24.35 -10.11 -33.07
C ASP A 708 23.62 -9.76 -34.39
N PRO A 709 24.30 -9.77 -35.56
CA PRO A 709 23.68 -9.38 -36.82
C PRO A 709 22.45 -10.21 -37.19
N GLU A 710 22.40 -11.50 -36.83
CA GLU A 710 21.25 -12.35 -37.15
C GLU A 710 20.01 -11.98 -36.31
N ILE A 711 20.21 -11.65 -35.02
CA ILE A 711 19.12 -11.17 -34.15
C ILE A 711 18.66 -9.79 -34.62
N SER A 712 19.59 -8.88 -34.93
CA SER A 712 19.24 -7.55 -35.44
C SER A 712 18.53 -7.61 -36.80
N GLU A 713 18.94 -8.50 -37.71
CA GLU A 713 18.26 -8.69 -39.00
C GLU A 713 16.88 -9.32 -38.86
N ALA A 714 16.70 -10.25 -37.92
CA ALA A 714 15.41 -10.90 -37.66
C ALA A 714 14.40 -9.93 -37.03
N ILE A 715 14.86 -9.03 -36.15
CA ILE A 715 14.03 -7.93 -35.63
C ILE A 715 13.76 -6.90 -36.74
N GLU A 716 14.74 -6.59 -37.60
CA GLU A 716 14.57 -5.53 -38.60
C GLU A 716 13.67 -5.93 -39.78
N HIS A 717 13.73 -7.19 -40.20
CA HIS A 717 13.03 -7.72 -41.39
C HIS A 717 12.02 -8.83 -41.06
N GLU A 718 11.64 -8.99 -39.79
CA GLU A 718 10.63 -9.95 -39.32
C GLU A 718 10.90 -11.42 -39.74
N LYS A 719 12.18 -11.81 -39.68
CA LYS A 719 12.63 -13.18 -40.00
C LYS A 719 12.53 -14.10 -38.77
N GLU A 720 12.72 -15.39 -39.00
CA GLU A 720 13.05 -16.37 -37.96
C GLU A 720 14.57 -16.42 -37.70
N VAL A 721 14.98 -16.55 -36.44
CA VAL A 721 16.36 -16.82 -36.03
C VAL A 721 16.38 -17.75 -34.81
N ALA A 722 17.36 -18.67 -34.76
CA ALA A 722 17.58 -19.58 -33.64
C ALA A 722 18.99 -19.43 -33.05
N LYS A 723 19.10 -19.24 -31.73
CA LYS A 723 20.39 -19.01 -31.03
C LYS A 723 20.46 -19.77 -29.70
N SER A 724 21.67 -20.17 -29.32
CA SER A 724 21.97 -20.86 -28.05
C SER A 724 23.06 -20.12 -27.26
N ILE A 725 22.75 -19.68 -26.04
CA ILE A 725 23.58 -18.76 -25.23
C ILE A 725 23.77 -19.30 -23.80
N LYS A 726 24.92 -19.04 -23.17
CA LYS A 726 25.12 -19.34 -21.74
C LYS A 726 24.61 -18.18 -20.87
N ILE A 727 23.99 -18.50 -19.74
CA ILE A 727 23.45 -17.51 -18.79
C ILE A 727 23.90 -17.80 -17.35
N TYR A 728 24.14 -16.73 -16.59
CA TYR A 728 24.55 -16.78 -15.19
C TYR A 728 23.63 -15.90 -14.33
N ASN A 729 23.66 -16.05 -13.00
CA ASN A 729 22.72 -15.37 -12.11
C ASN A 729 22.91 -13.83 -12.06
N VAL A 730 24.07 -13.35 -12.47
CA VAL A 730 24.38 -11.92 -12.69
C VAL A 730 23.63 -11.32 -13.88
N ASP A 731 23.24 -12.14 -14.86
CA ASP A 731 22.48 -11.79 -16.05
C ASP A 731 21.00 -11.60 -15.71
N ARG A 732 20.71 -10.44 -15.14
CA ARG A 732 19.38 -10.06 -14.64
C ARG A 732 18.56 -9.35 -15.70
N ALA A 733 17.26 -9.60 -15.74
CA ALA A 733 16.31 -9.02 -16.70
C ALA A 733 16.79 -9.17 -18.16
N VAL A 734 17.09 -10.42 -18.53
CA VAL A 734 17.44 -10.83 -19.89
C VAL A 734 16.18 -10.94 -20.75
N CYS A 735 16.32 -10.66 -22.04
CA CYS A 735 15.27 -10.48 -23.06
C CYS A 735 14.43 -9.20 -22.90
N GLY A 736 14.44 -8.54 -21.74
CA GLY A 736 13.63 -7.35 -21.49
C GLY A 736 14.00 -6.12 -22.33
N ARG A 737 15.24 -6.01 -22.81
CA ARG A 737 15.67 -4.94 -23.73
C ARG A 737 15.39 -5.33 -25.19
N ILE A 738 15.50 -6.61 -25.54
CA ILE A 738 15.09 -7.14 -26.84
C ILE A 738 13.60 -6.87 -27.07
N ALA A 739 12.75 -7.24 -26.11
CA ALA A 739 11.32 -6.97 -26.16
C ALA A 739 11.00 -5.46 -26.24
N GLY A 740 11.80 -4.61 -25.59
CA GLY A 740 11.70 -3.15 -25.71
C GLY A 740 12.04 -2.62 -27.11
N VAL A 741 13.01 -3.21 -27.81
CA VAL A 741 13.30 -2.85 -29.22
C VAL A 741 12.14 -3.27 -30.13
N ILE A 742 11.62 -4.49 -29.95
CA ILE A 742 10.47 -5.00 -30.73
C ILE A 742 9.22 -4.15 -30.48
N ALA A 743 8.82 -3.96 -29.22
CA ALA A 743 7.65 -3.16 -28.85
C ALA A 743 7.74 -1.70 -29.32
N LYS A 744 8.95 -1.12 -29.40
CA LYS A 744 9.14 0.22 -29.93
C LYS A 744 8.90 0.32 -31.45
N LYS A 745 9.16 -0.74 -32.21
CA LYS A 745 8.99 -0.76 -33.68
C LYS A 745 7.62 -1.30 -34.11
N TYR A 746 7.10 -2.29 -33.40
CA TYR A 746 5.93 -3.08 -33.79
C TYR A 746 4.75 -3.03 -32.79
N GLY A 747 4.91 -2.36 -31.65
CA GLY A 747 3.94 -2.42 -30.55
C GLY A 747 3.85 -3.81 -29.89
N ASP A 748 2.88 -4.00 -29.00
CA ASP A 748 2.75 -5.21 -28.16
C ASP A 748 2.36 -6.48 -28.94
N ARG A 749 1.97 -6.36 -30.23
CA ARG A 749 1.40 -7.46 -31.03
C ARG A 749 1.74 -7.45 -32.52
N GLY A 750 2.43 -6.44 -33.05
CA GLY A 750 2.59 -6.26 -34.49
C GLY A 750 3.81 -6.93 -35.13
N PHE A 751 4.62 -7.67 -34.37
CA PHE A 751 5.84 -8.32 -34.86
C PHE A 751 5.51 -9.73 -35.39
N ALA A 752 5.77 -9.96 -36.67
CA ALA A 752 5.51 -11.24 -37.35
C ALA A 752 6.72 -12.21 -37.35
N GLY A 753 7.91 -11.75 -36.96
CA GLY A 753 9.12 -12.56 -36.89
C GLY A 753 9.16 -13.53 -35.70
N GLN A 754 10.21 -14.36 -35.64
CA GLN A 754 10.39 -15.34 -34.58
C GLN A 754 11.83 -15.36 -34.04
N LEU A 755 11.98 -15.08 -32.74
CA LEU A 755 13.26 -15.15 -32.02
C LEU A 755 13.26 -16.41 -31.13
N ASN A 756 13.83 -17.50 -31.63
CA ASN A 756 13.94 -18.79 -30.95
C ASN A 756 15.26 -18.84 -30.13
N ILE A 757 15.23 -18.34 -28.89
CA ILE A 757 16.44 -18.16 -28.06
C ILE A 757 16.49 -19.19 -26.92
N THR A 758 17.47 -20.09 -26.98
CA THR A 758 17.76 -21.05 -25.90
C THR A 758 18.91 -20.55 -25.02
N PHE A 759 18.68 -20.52 -23.72
CA PHE A 759 19.68 -20.24 -22.69
C PHE A 759 20.07 -21.51 -21.93
N THR A 760 21.31 -21.61 -21.47
CA THR A 760 21.79 -22.72 -20.65
C THR A 760 22.57 -22.22 -19.44
N GLY A 761 22.15 -22.65 -18.24
CA GLY A 761 22.70 -22.21 -16.96
C GLY A 761 21.63 -21.69 -15.99
N SER A 762 22.05 -20.93 -14.99
CA SER A 762 21.18 -20.41 -13.92
C SER A 762 20.84 -18.95 -14.19
N ALA A 763 19.60 -18.65 -14.58
CA ALA A 763 19.19 -17.31 -14.97
C ALA A 763 19.03 -16.34 -13.79
N GLY A 764 19.43 -15.08 -14.01
CA GLY A 764 19.29 -14.01 -13.04
C GLY A 764 17.86 -13.54 -12.80
N GLN A 765 17.71 -12.69 -11.80
CA GLN A 765 16.46 -12.04 -11.39
C GLN A 765 15.71 -11.40 -12.58
N SER A 766 14.39 -11.58 -12.67
CA SER A 766 13.52 -11.09 -13.76
C SER A 766 13.79 -11.65 -15.17
N PHE A 767 14.28 -12.88 -15.29
CA PHE A 767 14.42 -13.55 -16.59
C PHE A 767 13.11 -13.59 -17.41
N GLY A 768 13.19 -13.29 -18.71
CA GLY A 768 12.00 -13.27 -19.59
C GLY A 768 10.97 -12.21 -19.22
N CYS A 769 11.38 -11.09 -18.62
CA CYS A 769 10.47 -9.99 -18.32
C CYS A 769 10.03 -9.26 -19.60
N PHE A 770 8.76 -8.83 -19.65
CA PHE A 770 8.20 -7.99 -20.73
C PHE A 770 8.24 -8.58 -22.15
N LEU A 771 8.31 -9.92 -22.30
CA LEU A 771 8.28 -10.56 -23.63
C LEU A 771 7.02 -10.18 -24.43
N THR A 772 7.21 -10.05 -25.74
CA THR A 772 6.18 -9.80 -26.76
C THR A 772 5.91 -11.08 -27.58
N PRO A 773 4.81 -11.15 -28.35
CA PRO A 773 4.65 -12.16 -29.40
C PRO A 773 5.86 -12.21 -30.34
N GLY A 774 6.10 -13.38 -30.93
CA GLY A 774 7.31 -13.64 -31.74
C GLY A 774 8.58 -13.89 -30.93
N MET A 775 8.56 -13.80 -29.59
CA MET A 775 9.69 -14.22 -28.74
C MET A 775 9.42 -15.60 -28.12
N ASN A 776 10.26 -16.58 -28.47
CA ASN A 776 10.18 -17.96 -27.97
C ASN A 776 11.47 -18.26 -27.20
N VAL A 777 11.40 -18.18 -25.87
CA VAL A 777 12.58 -18.22 -24.99
C VAL A 777 12.59 -19.54 -24.20
N ARG A 778 13.65 -20.34 -24.35
CA ARG A 778 13.86 -21.58 -23.58
C ARG A 778 15.04 -21.41 -22.63
N LEU A 779 14.94 -21.97 -21.43
CA LEU A 779 16.00 -22.02 -20.43
C LEU A 779 16.21 -23.47 -19.98
N VAL A 780 17.43 -23.96 -20.20
CA VAL A 780 17.90 -25.26 -19.73
C VAL A 780 18.74 -25.05 -18.47
N GLY A 781 18.14 -25.30 -17.30
CA GLY A 781 18.70 -25.01 -15.98
C GLY A 781 17.64 -24.56 -14.98
N GLU A 782 17.85 -23.39 -14.36
CA GLU A 782 17.07 -22.87 -13.24
C GLU A 782 16.97 -21.34 -13.31
N ALA A 783 16.00 -20.72 -12.64
CA ALA A 783 15.85 -19.26 -12.61
C ALA A 783 15.56 -18.69 -11.21
N ASN A 784 16.04 -17.47 -10.99
CA ASN A 784 15.76 -16.68 -9.79
C ASN A 784 14.33 -16.07 -9.79
N ASP A 785 14.04 -15.17 -8.85
CA ASP A 785 12.70 -14.55 -8.72
C ASP A 785 12.29 -13.71 -9.96
N TYR A 786 10.98 -13.48 -10.10
CA TYR A 786 10.34 -12.64 -11.13
C TYR A 786 10.38 -13.13 -12.58
N VAL A 787 10.47 -14.44 -12.84
CA VAL A 787 10.38 -15.01 -14.20
C VAL A 787 9.08 -14.58 -14.89
N GLY A 788 9.14 -14.12 -16.14
CA GLY A 788 7.94 -13.69 -16.89
C GLY A 788 7.26 -12.42 -16.37
N LYS A 789 7.93 -11.60 -15.54
CA LYS A 789 7.37 -10.37 -14.97
C LYS A 789 6.93 -9.38 -16.07
N GLY A 790 5.66 -8.98 -16.06
CA GLY A 790 5.07 -8.09 -17.05
C GLY A 790 5.06 -8.63 -18.49
N MET A 791 5.16 -9.94 -18.68
CA MET A 791 5.06 -10.60 -19.98
C MET A 791 3.72 -10.26 -20.67
N ALA A 792 3.76 -9.86 -21.94
CA ALA A 792 2.57 -9.47 -22.72
C ALA A 792 2.27 -10.43 -23.89
N GLY A 793 3.23 -11.26 -24.27
CA GLY A 793 3.10 -12.29 -25.28
C GLY A 793 4.35 -13.17 -25.35
N GLY A 794 4.41 -14.02 -26.37
CA GLY A 794 5.52 -14.96 -26.57
C GLY A 794 5.40 -16.23 -25.73
N GLU A 795 6.43 -17.06 -25.79
CA GLU A 795 6.55 -18.34 -25.08
C GLU A 795 7.81 -18.34 -24.21
N LEU A 796 7.70 -18.85 -22.97
CA LEU A 796 8.79 -18.93 -22.01
C LEU A 796 8.87 -20.33 -21.37
N VAL A 797 9.85 -21.12 -21.76
CA VAL A 797 10.03 -22.51 -21.29
C VAL A 797 11.20 -22.58 -20.32
N VAL A 798 11.00 -23.18 -19.13
CA VAL A 798 12.07 -23.47 -18.16
C VAL A 798 12.03 -24.95 -17.79
N ALA A 799 13.14 -25.65 -18.04
CA ALA A 799 13.32 -27.04 -17.65
C ALA A 799 14.76 -27.26 -17.16
N PRO A 800 15.01 -28.17 -16.21
CA PRO A 800 16.36 -28.54 -15.83
C PRO A 800 17.09 -29.29 -16.96
N VAL A 801 18.38 -29.55 -16.77
CA VAL A 801 19.13 -30.49 -17.62
C VAL A 801 18.53 -31.90 -17.53
N GLU A 802 18.70 -32.72 -18.57
CA GLU A 802 18.05 -34.04 -18.64
C GLU A 802 18.61 -35.06 -17.63
N ASN A 803 19.89 -34.95 -17.27
CA ASN A 803 20.59 -35.86 -16.35
C ASN A 803 20.80 -35.20 -14.97
N THR A 804 19.72 -34.99 -14.22
CA THR A 804 19.74 -34.51 -12.82
C THR A 804 19.88 -35.66 -11.83
N GLY A 805 20.55 -35.41 -10.69
CA GLY A 805 20.58 -36.32 -9.54
C GLY A 805 19.34 -36.22 -8.64
N PHE A 806 18.41 -35.34 -8.98
CA PHE A 806 17.17 -35.04 -8.26
C PHE A 806 15.94 -35.19 -9.17
N CYS A 807 14.77 -35.37 -8.56
CA CYS A 807 13.48 -35.45 -9.24
C CYS A 807 12.99 -34.04 -9.67
N PRO A 808 12.86 -33.72 -10.97
CA PRO A 808 12.52 -32.38 -11.45
C PRO A 808 11.21 -31.81 -10.89
N GLU A 809 10.15 -32.61 -10.91
CA GLU A 809 8.82 -32.27 -10.40
C GLU A 809 8.78 -32.01 -8.89
N ASP A 810 9.81 -32.43 -8.14
CA ASP A 810 9.96 -32.13 -6.73
C ASP A 810 10.87 -30.93 -6.42
N ALA A 811 11.74 -30.56 -7.35
CA ALA A 811 12.70 -29.48 -7.20
C ALA A 811 12.08 -28.09 -7.35
N THR A 812 12.61 -27.10 -6.63
CA THR A 812 12.38 -25.68 -6.97
C THR A 812 13.24 -25.32 -8.17
N ILE A 813 12.61 -24.89 -9.28
CA ILE A 813 13.28 -24.53 -10.54
C ILE A 813 13.11 -23.03 -10.89
N VAL A 814 12.06 -22.36 -10.40
CA VAL A 814 11.86 -20.91 -10.56
C VAL A 814 11.53 -20.22 -9.23
N GLY A 815 11.96 -18.97 -9.08
CA GLY A 815 11.80 -18.20 -7.84
C GLY A 815 10.39 -17.64 -7.57
N ASN A 816 10.32 -16.66 -6.67
CA ASN A 816 9.08 -16.04 -6.23
C ASN A 816 8.53 -15.02 -7.24
N THR A 817 7.24 -14.70 -7.14
CA THR A 817 6.63 -13.55 -7.83
C THR A 817 6.77 -13.61 -9.37
N CYS A 818 6.79 -14.81 -9.92
CA CYS A 818 6.76 -15.07 -11.36
C CYS A 818 5.40 -14.65 -11.97
N LEU A 819 5.39 -14.27 -13.26
CA LEU A 819 4.26 -13.67 -13.98
C LEU A 819 3.64 -12.42 -13.32
N TYR A 820 4.40 -11.70 -12.48
CA TYR A 820 3.85 -10.52 -11.80
C TYR A 820 3.41 -9.43 -12.78
N GLY A 821 2.10 -9.20 -12.86
CA GLY A 821 1.49 -8.21 -13.75
C GLY A 821 1.49 -8.60 -15.23
N ALA A 822 1.54 -9.91 -15.55
CA ALA A 822 1.56 -10.36 -16.94
C ALA A 822 0.21 -10.13 -17.66
N THR A 823 0.28 -9.63 -18.89
CA THR A 823 -0.86 -9.25 -19.76
C THR A 823 -0.96 -10.10 -21.03
N GLY A 824 -0.30 -11.27 -21.07
CA GLY A 824 -0.42 -12.27 -22.14
C GLY A 824 0.80 -13.18 -22.23
N GLY A 825 0.79 -14.13 -23.17
CA GLY A 825 1.88 -15.09 -23.41
C GLY A 825 1.71 -16.41 -22.66
N GLN A 826 2.64 -17.35 -22.88
CA GLN A 826 2.64 -18.70 -22.29
C GLN A 826 3.94 -18.98 -21.53
N ILE A 827 3.87 -19.61 -20.35
CA ILE A 827 5.05 -20.12 -19.62
C ILE A 827 4.92 -21.61 -19.26
N PHE A 828 5.97 -22.39 -19.45
CA PHE A 828 6.00 -23.83 -19.14
C PHE A 828 7.20 -24.15 -18.25
N VAL A 829 6.96 -24.63 -17.02
CA VAL A 829 7.99 -24.86 -16.00
C VAL A 829 7.97 -26.30 -15.52
N ARG A 830 8.99 -27.08 -15.89
CA ARG A 830 9.18 -28.45 -15.38
C ARG A 830 9.87 -28.42 -14.02
N GLY A 831 9.04 -28.29 -12.98
CA GLY A 831 9.42 -28.25 -11.58
C GLY A 831 8.52 -27.31 -10.76
N LYS A 832 8.89 -27.07 -9.51
CA LYS A 832 8.15 -26.20 -8.58
C LYS A 832 8.58 -24.73 -8.69
N ALA A 833 7.62 -23.83 -8.45
CA ALA A 833 7.81 -22.40 -8.30
C ALA A 833 7.76 -21.93 -6.83
N GLY A 834 8.16 -20.67 -6.63
CA GLY A 834 8.15 -19.96 -5.35
C GLY A 834 6.79 -19.41 -4.88
N GLU A 835 6.81 -18.59 -3.82
CA GLU A 835 5.65 -17.81 -3.35
C GLU A 835 5.15 -16.79 -4.37
N ARG A 836 3.87 -16.43 -4.28
CA ARG A 836 3.20 -15.39 -5.08
C ARG A 836 3.32 -15.61 -6.60
N PHE A 837 3.36 -16.87 -7.04
CA PHE A 837 3.29 -17.23 -8.45
C PHE A 837 1.99 -16.68 -9.08
N ALA A 838 2.08 -16.11 -10.29
CA ALA A 838 0.95 -15.48 -11.01
C ALA A 838 0.22 -14.36 -10.25
N VAL A 839 0.86 -13.68 -9.30
CA VAL A 839 0.30 -12.52 -8.61
C VAL A 839 0.02 -11.37 -9.61
N ARG A 840 -1.20 -10.83 -9.64
CA ARG A 840 -1.67 -9.87 -10.66
C ARG A 840 -1.49 -10.36 -12.12
N ASN A 841 -1.39 -11.66 -12.36
CA ASN A 841 -1.57 -12.16 -13.73
C ASN A 841 -2.96 -11.73 -14.22
N SER A 842 -3.01 -11.22 -15.45
CA SER A 842 -4.23 -10.67 -16.06
C SER A 842 -4.66 -11.44 -17.30
N LEU A 843 -3.72 -12.06 -18.04
CA LEU A 843 -3.97 -12.74 -19.33
C LEU A 843 -2.95 -13.83 -19.71
N ALA A 844 -1.88 -14.08 -18.94
CA ALA A 844 -0.87 -15.05 -19.32
C ALA A 844 -1.27 -16.50 -18.96
N GLN A 845 -1.00 -17.44 -19.86
CA GLN A 845 -1.12 -18.88 -19.64
C GLN A 845 0.16 -19.44 -19.00
N ALA A 846 0.02 -20.50 -18.19
CA ALA A 846 1.12 -21.09 -17.43
C ALA A 846 0.87 -22.56 -17.11
N VAL A 847 1.92 -23.38 -17.11
CA VAL A 847 1.94 -24.71 -16.50
C VAL A 847 3.19 -24.86 -15.62
N VAL A 848 3.01 -25.43 -14.43
CA VAL A 848 4.03 -25.61 -13.40
C VAL A 848 3.68 -26.82 -12.53
N GLU A 849 4.68 -27.53 -12.00
CA GLU A 849 4.49 -28.84 -11.37
C GLU A 849 4.31 -28.78 -9.83
N GLY A 850 4.35 -27.56 -9.27
CA GLY A 850 3.96 -27.18 -7.90
C GLY A 850 4.28 -25.71 -7.60
N THR A 851 3.69 -25.10 -6.57
CA THR A 851 3.87 -23.67 -6.22
C THR A 851 4.03 -23.44 -4.72
N GLY A 852 4.43 -22.22 -4.32
CA GLY A 852 4.41 -21.78 -2.92
C GLY A 852 3.14 -21.03 -2.53
N ASP A 853 3.14 -20.50 -1.30
CA ASP A 853 2.03 -19.75 -0.74
C ASP A 853 1.63 -18.54 -1.61
N HIS A 854 0.38 -18.09 -1.47
CA HIS A 854 -0.15 -16.87 -2.12
C HIS A 854 -0.18 -16.91 -3.66
N CYS A 855 -0.27 -18.09 -4.27
CA CYS A 855 -0.48 -18.26 -5.71
C CYS A 855 -1.75 -17.53 -6.21
N CYS A 856 -1.69 -16.91 -7.39
CA CYS A 856 -2.79 -16.26 -8.12
C CYS A 856 -3.53 -15.10 -7.40
N ILE A 857 -2.89 -14.37 -6.48
CA ILE A 857 -3.52 -13.21 -5.81
C ILE A 857 -3.66 -11.99 -6.75
N GLY A 858 -4.85 -11.39 -6.82
CA GLY A 858 -5.16 -10.17 -7.58
C GLY A 858 -5.97 -9.12 -6.79
N ASN A 859 -6.00 -7.86 -7.25
CA ASN A 859 -7.03 -6.92 -6.78
C ASN A 859 -8.28 -7.10 -7.64
N ASP A 860 -9.37 -7.46 -6.97
CA ASP A 860 -10.76 -7.16 -7.33
C ASP A 860 -11.29 -7.82 -8.63
N PHE A 861 -10.37 -8.24 -9.49
CA PHE A 861 -10.46 -9.28 -10.49
C PHE A 861 -9.54 -10.42 -10.03
N ILE A 862 -10.11 -11.58 -9.69
CA ILE A 862 -9.39 -12.83 -9.95
C ILE A 862 -9.43 -12.98 -11.47
N CYS A 863 -8.25 -12.90 -12.09
CA CYS A 863 -7.98 -12.91 -13.52
C CYS A 863 -9.09 -13.57 -14.38
N THR A 864 -9.94 -12.73 -14.97
CA THR A 864 -11.20 -13.09 -15.66
C THR A 864 -10.96 -13.54 -17.10
N SER A 865 -10.06 -14.52 -17.22
CA SER A 865 -9.43 -15.05 -18.45
C SER A 865 -8.16 -15.87 -18.15
N CYS A 866 -7.71 -15.96 -16.89
CA CYS A 866 -6.65 -16.90 -16.53
C CYS A 866 -7.18 -18.33 -16.63
N GLN A 867 -6.87 -18.97 -17.74
CA GLN A 867 -7.01 -20.40 -17.99
C GLN A 867 -5.96 -21.19 -17.17
N MET A 868 -5.91 -20.91 -15.86
CA MET A 868 -5.02 -21.48 -14.85
C MET A 868 -5.75 -22.61 -14.12
N MET A 869 -5.65 -23.82 -14.64
CA MET A 869 -6.03 -25.00 -13.86
C MET A 869 -4.84 -25.53 -13.08
N PHE A 870 -5.07 -25.74 -11.79
CA PHE A 870 -4.02 -26.09 -10.83
C PHE A 870 -3.65 -27.57 -10.97
N ILE A 871 -2.53 -27.84 -11.62
CA ILE A 871 -1.79 -29.08 -11.41
C ILE A 871 -1.09 -28.96 -10.05
N ASN A 872 -1.50 -29.77 -9.07
CA ASN A 872 -0.66 -30.00 -7.90
C ASN A 872 -0.86 -31.41 -7.35
N PHE A 873 0.21 -32.20 -7.43
CA PHE A 873 0.35 -33.53 -6.87
C PHE A 873 1.79 -33.70 -6.41
N VAL A 874 1.97 -33.88 -5.10
CA VAL A 874 3.16 -34.42 -4.46
C VAL A 874 2.67 -35.23 -3.26
N ASP A 875 3.33 -36.34 -2.97
CA ASP A 875 2.96 -37.24 -1.88
C ASP A 875 3.07 -36.57 -0.49
N GLY A 876 2.17 -36.98 0.40
CA GLY A 876 2.17 -36.55 1.80
C GLY A 876 1.38 -35.26 2.08
N ILE A 877 0.19 -35.43 2.68
CA ILE A 877 -0.56 -34.38 3.40
C ILE A 877 -1.21 -33.26 2.54
N ILE A 878 -1.87 -33.61 1.42
CA ILE A 878 -3.12 -32.90 1.01
C ILE A 878 -4.24 -33.90 0.66
N GLN A 879 -4.57 -34.82 1.56
CA GLN A 879 -5.81 -35.64 1.47
C GLN A 879 -7.08 -34.88 1.89
N ASN A 880 -7.03 -33.57 2.10
CA ASN A 880 -8.18 -32.70 2.35
C ASN A 880 -7.97 -31.32 1.69
N SER A 881 -8.31 -31.23 0.41
CA SER A 881 -8.13 -30.02 -0.44
C SER A 881 -9.00 -28.81 -0.06
N SER A 882 -9.83 -28.92 0.99
CA SER A 882 -10.74 -27.85 1.42
C SER A 882 -10.10 -26.82 2.34
N CYS A 883 -8.88 -27.03 2.83
CA CYS A 883 -8.26 -26.21 3.88
C CYS A 883 -7.27 -25.14 3.38
N SER A 884 -6.65 -25.31 2.21
CA SER A 884 -5.49 -24.50 1.76
C SER A 884 -5.84 -23.34 0.80
N VAL A 885 -7.12 -23.07 0.57
CA VAL A 885 -7.62 -22.07 -0.39
C VAL A 885 -8.39 -20.98 0.35
N ASN A 886 -8.11 -19.71 0.06
CA ASN A 886 -8.94 -18.60 0.55
C ASN A 886 -10.27 -18.56 -0.24
N LYS A 887 -11.39 -18.76 0.48
CA LYS A 887 -12.76 -18.84 -0.07
C LYS A 887 -13.54 -17.53 0.04
N GLU A 888 -12.88 -16.41 0.31
CA GLU A 888 -13.52 -15.09 0.38
C GLU A 888 -14.18 -14.69 -0.94
N ILE A 889 -13.63 -15.15 -2.08
CA ILE A 889 -14.13 -14.84 -3.42
C ILE A 889 -14.25 -16.10 -4.30
N VAL A 890 -13.27 -17.01 -4.26
CA VAL A 890 -13.15 -18.13 -5.20
C VAL A 890 -13.93 -19.38 -4.74
N ARG A 891 -14.73 -19.97 -5.64
CA ARG A 891 -15.30 -21.31 -5.49
C ARG A 891 -14.34 -22.38 -5.98
N ILE A 892 -14.37 -23.54 -5.32
CA ILE A 892 -13.62 -24.75 -5.70
C ILE A 892 -14.63 -25.76 -6.27
N GLN A 893 -14.38 -26.29 -7.48
CA GLN A 893 -15.22 -27.32 -8.11
C GLN A 893 -14.38 -28.36 -8.88
N ARG A 894 -14.99 -29.48 -9.29
CA ARG A 894 -14.34 -30.46 -10.18
C ARG A 894 -14.45 -30.01 -11.65
N VAL A 895 -13.53 -30.47 -12.50
CA VAL A 895 -13.45 -30.08 -13.93
C VAL A 895 -14.54 -30.81 -14.73
N ASN A 896 -15.78 -30.33 -14.60
CA ASN A 896 -16.98 -31.02 -15.10
C ASN A 896 -17.37 -30.64 -16.53
N ALA A 897 -17.04 -29.41 -16.98
CA ALA A 897 -17.46 -28.94 -18.30
C ALA A 897 -16.48 -29.41 -19.40
N PRO A 898 -16.96 -29.95 -20.55
CA PRO A 898 -16.09 -30.48 -21.60
C PRO A 898 -15.07 -29.48 -22.16
N ALA A 899 -15.40 -28.19 -22.23
CA ALA A 899 -14.47 -27.15 -22.66
C ALA A 899 -13.32 -26.94 -21.65
N GLY A 900 -13.62 -26.99 -20.34
CA GLY A 900 -12.61 -26.95 -19.28
C GLY A 900 -11.69 -28.18 -19.30
N GLN A 901 -12.25 -29.36 -19.56
CA GLN A 901 -11.46 -30.60 -19.73
C GLN A 901 -10.51 -30.52 -20.94
N MET A 902 -11.01 -30.03 -22.08
CA MET A 902 -10.23 -29.84 -23.30
C MET A 902 -9.10 -28.81 -23.10
N GLN A 903 -9.40 -27.69 -22.43
CA GLN A 903 -8.43 -26.66 -22.08
C GLN A 903 -7.33 -27.20 -21.15
N LEU A 904 -7.68 -27.96 -20.12
CA LEU A 904 -6.70 -28.59 -19.23
C LEU A 904 -5.79 -29.55 -20.00
N LYS A 905 -6.38 -30.40 -20.84
CA LYS A 905 -5.63 -31.40 -21.60
C LYS A 905 -4.66 -30.75 -22.57
N SER A 906 -5.11 -29.75 -23.34
CA SER A 906 -4.30 -29.03 -24.32
C SER A 906 -3.12 -28.28 -23.68
N LEU A 907 -3.31 -27.69 -22.49
CA LEU A 907 -2.21 -27.06 -21.74
C LEU A 907 -1.18 -28.08 -21.25
N ILE A 908 -1.61 -29.27 -20.83
CA ILE A 908 -0.69 -30.34 -20.40
C ILE A 908 0.01 -30.98 -21.62
N GLU A 909 -0.68 -31.16 -22.74
CA GLU A 909 -0.09 -31.62 -24.02
C GLU A 909 1.04 -30.66 -24.46
N ALA A 910 0.79 -29.35 -24.46
CA ALA A 910 1.81 -28.33 -24.73
C ALA A 910 2.96 -28.35 -23.69
N HIS A 911 2.66 -28.48 -22.40
CA HIS A 911 3.71 -28.58 -21.36
C HIS A 911 4.64 -29.78 -21.57
N VAL A 912 4.09 -30.93 -21.94
CA VAL A 912 4.88 -32.14 -22.25
C VAL A 912 5.73 -31.95 -23.49
N GLU A 913 5.16 -31.40 -24.58
CA GLU A 913 5.87 -31.11 -25.83
C GLU A 913 7.08 -30.18 -25.59
N LYS A 914 6.89 -29.10 -24.84
CA LYS A 914 7.91 -28.05 -24.64
C LYS A 914 8.98 -28.40 -23.60
N THR A 915 8.63 -29.17 -22.57
CA THR A 915 9.53 -29.45 -21.41
C THR A 915 10.02 -30.89 -21.30
N GLY A 916 9.43 -31.84 -22.02
CA GLY A 916 9.67 -33.28 -21.82
C GLY A 916 9.25 -33.77 -20.42
N SER A 917 8.19 -33.19 -19.84
CA SER A 917 7.71 -33.57 -18.50
C SER A 917 7.20 -35.00 -18.48
N ILE A 918 7.89 -35.86 -17.71
CA ILE A 918 7.51 -37.26 -17.47
C ILE A 918 6.16 -37.29 -16.72
N LYS A 919 6.02 -36.48 -15.67
CA LYS A 919 4.79 -36.31 -14.88
C LYS A 919 3.60 -35.89 -15.75
N GLY A 920 3.79 -34.94 -16.66
CA GLY A 920 2.77 -34.54 -17.63
C GLY A 920 2.39 -35.69 -18.58
N ALA A 921 3.38 -36.43 -19.10
CA ALA A 921 3.13 -37.56 -19.99
C ALA A 921 2.35 -38.69 -19.29
N THR A 922 2.66 -39.00 -18.04
CA THR A 922 1.88 -39.95 -17.22
C THR A 922 0.43 -39.49 -17.05
N ILE A 923 0.18 -38.22 -16.74
CA ILE A 923 -1.17 -37.65 -16.61
C ILE A 923 -1.97 -37.76 -17.91
N LEU A 924 -1.33 -37.61 -19.08
CA LEU A 924 -1.99 -37.76 -20.38
C LEU A 924 -2.28 -39.23 -20.73
N ASN A 925 -1.37 -40.14 -20.38
CA ASN A 925 -1.54 -41.58 -20.59
C ASN A 925 -2.65 -42.16 -19.70
N GLU A 926 -2.79 -41.66 -18.47
CA GLU A 926 -3.76 -42.12 -17.46
C GLU A 926 -4.89 -41.10 -17.22
N TRP A 927 -5.27 -40.34 -18.26
CA TRP A 927 -6.16 -39.17 -18.16
C TRP A 927 -7.44 -39.39 -17.35
N GLU A 928 -8.16 -40.50 -17.57
CA GLU A 928 -9.41 -40.83 -16.86
C GLU A 928 -9.20 -41.09 -15.34
N ALA A 929 -7.99 -41.47 -14.92
CA ALA A 929 -7.65 -41.64 -13.51
C ALA A 929 -7.25 -40.31 -12.85
N TYR A 930 -6.58 -39.41 -13.57
CA TYR A 930 -6.14 -38.11 -13.04
C TYR A 930 -7.22 -37.02 -13.11
N LEU A 931 -8.09 -37.02 -14.13
CA LEU A 931 -9.13 -36.01 -14.31
C LEU A 931 -10.03 -35.80 -13.08
N PRO A 932 -10.54 -36.86 -12.38
CA PRO A 932 -11.34 -36.70 -11.17
C PRO A 932 -10.58 -36.11 -9.98
N LEU A 933 -9.25 -36.01 -10.05
CA LEU A 933 -8.38 -35.55 -8.97
C LEU A 933 -8.09 -34.05 -9.05
N PHE A 934 -8.22 -33.44 -10.23
CA PHE A 934 -8.05 -31.99 -10.44
C PHE A 934 -9.14 -31.15 -9.77
N TRP A 935 -8.79 -29.91 -9.41
CA TRP A 935 -9.71 -28.90 -8.90
C TRP A 935 -9.66 -27.65 -9.78
N GLN A 936 -10.82 -27.19 -10.19
CA GLN A 936 -11.03 -25.92 -10.88
C GLN A 936 -11.31 -24.84 -9.82
N LEU A 937 -10.61 -23.71 -9.93
CA LEU A 937 -10.86 -22.52 -9.12
C LEU A 937 -11.61 -21.50 -9.96
N VAL A 938 -12.85 -21.20 -9.57
CA VAL A 938 -13.78 -20.35 -10.34
C VAL A 938 -14.17 -19.15 -9.48
N PRO A 939 -13.83 -17.91 -9.85
CA PRO A 939 -14.39 -16.72 -9.22
C PRO A 939 -15.81 -16.45 -9.77
N PRO A 940 -16.62 -15.61 -9.10
CA PRO A 940 -18.03 -15.42 -9.48
C PRO A 940 -18.24 -14.73 -10.84
N SER A 941 -17.19 -14.13 -11.41
CA SER A 941 -17.21 -13.55 -12.75
C SER A 941 -17.13 -14.60 -13.87
N GLU A 942 -16.46 -15.73 -13.63
CA GLU A 942 -16.27 -16.79 -14.62
C GLU A 942 -17.30 -17.92 -14.47
N GLU A 943 -18.26 -17.81 -13.55
CA GLU A 943 -19.20 -18.90 -13.22
C GLU A 943 -20.03 -19.35 -14.43
N ASP A 944 -20.43 -18.41 -15.30
CA ASP A 944 -21.19 -18.67 -16.52
C ASP A 944 -20.30 -18.95 -17.76
N THR A 945 -18.99 -19.17 -17.60
CA THR A 945 -18.11 -19.50 -18.74
C THR A 945 -18.33 -20.94 -19.25
N PRO A 946 -18.14 -21.20 -20.56
CA PRO A 946 -18.21 -22.57 -21.10
C PRO A 946 -17.26 -23.56 -20.42
N GLU A 947 -16.13 -23.08 -19.90
CA GLU A 947 -15.16 -23.89 -19.18
C GLU A 947 -15.53 -24.17 -17.72
N ALA A 948 -16.34 -23.32 -17.08
CA ALA A 948 -16.82 -23.52 -15.70
C ALA A 948 -18.20 -24.19 -15.61
N CYS A 949 -19.09 -23.96 -16.57
CA CYS A 949 -20.48 -24.42 -16.54
C CYS A 949 -20.88 -25.23 -17.77
N ALA A 950 -21.28 -26.49 -17.54
CA ALA A 950 -21.65 -27.42 -18.60
C ALA A 950 -23.03 -27.12 -19.24
N GLU A 951 -23.88 -26.31 -18.60
CA GLU A 951 -25.28 -26.09 -19.02
C GLU A 951 -25.45 -24.93 -20.03
N VAL A 952 -24.42 -24.10 -20.23
CA VAL A 952 -24.45 -22.88 -21.06
C VAL A 952 -24.70 -23.17 -22.55
N LEU A 953 -24.49 -24.42 -23.00
CA LEU A 953 -24.71 -24.90 -24.38
C LEU A 953 -26.20 -24.91 -24.84
N LYS A 954 -27.09 -24.12 -24.22
CA LYS A 954 -28.54 -24.09 -24.49
C LYS A 954 -29.19 -22.70 -24.55
N VAL A 955 -28.42 -21.61 -24.53
CA VAL A 955 -28.97 -20.25 -24.67
C VAL A 955 -28.54 -19.64 -26.01
N ASP A 956 -29.50 -19.05 -26.72
CA ASP A 956 -29.36 -18.67 -28.14
C ASP A 956 -28.28 -17.63 -28.45
N ALA A 957 -27.75 -17.71 -29.67
CA ALA A 957 -26.95 -16.68 -30.32
C ALA A 957 -27.82 -15.43 -30.66
N GLY A 958 -28.25 -14.71 -29.61
CA GLY A 958 -29.38 -13.78 -29.72
C GLY A 958 -29.43 -12.59 -28.76
N LYS A 959 -28.41 -12.34 -27.93
CA LYS A 959 -28.16 -11.05 -27.22
C LYS A 959 -26.82 -11.03 -26.48
N VAL A 960 -25.82 -10.38 -27.06
CA VAL A 960 -24.68 -9.82 -26.31
C VAL A 960 -24.72 -8.30 -26.50
N THR A 961 -25.59 -7.63 -25.73
CA THR A 961 -25.52 -6.18 -25.57
C THR A 961 -24.37 -5.86 -24.64
N LEU A 962 -23.31 -5.26 -25.18
CA LEU A 962 -22.22 -4.65 -24.41
C LEU A 962 -22.81 -3.68 -23.37
N GLN A 963 -22.76 -4.05 -22.09
CA GLN A 963 -22.83 -3.10 -20.98
C GLN A 963 -21.42 -2.95 -20.41
N SER A 964 -20.99 -1.70 -20.32
CA SER A 964 -19.61 -1.27 -20.09
C SER A 964 -19.00 -1.75 -18.78
N ALA A 965 -17.70 -2.09 -18.84
CA ALA A 965 -16.79 -2.04 -17.70
C ALA A 965 -16.47 -0.59 -17.28
#